data_AF-A0AAU9RLV2-F1
#
_entry.id   AF-A0AAU9RLV2-F1
#
_cell.length_a   1.000
_cell.length_b   1.000
_cell.length_c   1.000
_cell.angle_alpha   90.00
_cell.angle_beta   90.00
_cell.angle_gamma   90.00
#
_symmetry.space_group_name_H-M   'P 1'
#
loop_
_entity.id
_entity.type
_entity.pdbx_description
1 polymer ?
#
loop_
_entity_poly.entity_id
_entity_poly.type
_entity_poly.pdbx_seq_one_letter_code
_entity_poly.pdbx_strand_id
1 'polypeptide(L)'
;MTFHQTKNAMKLTSLFPLLFLVPLLASCAEKKQVYIVYFGEHKGDKAFNEIEEHHHSYLLSVKESEQDARSSLLYSYKHSINGFAAELTPEEASKLEKLEEVVSVIESHPRKHETHTTRSWEFVGLEDEEKPDEVDVRRQKNHVDDDRFRVGRKFLKHAKHGDGVIVGVIDSGVWPESKSFSDKGMGPIPKSWRGICQTGFAFNSSHCNRKIIGARYYAKGYERYYGSFNATANKDFLSPRDPDGHGSHTASTAVGRRVNRVSALGGYAMGSALGGAPLARLAVYKACWAYPNQEKVFGNVCLGEDMLAAFDDAIADGVHVISISVGSFDRLPYSQDGIAIGALHAVKRNVVVVASAGNYGPTPGTLSNPAPWLITVGASSLDRDFIGGLVLGNGYTVETESITALKMNKFAPLVYAGDVSVPGIALNNTYTAQCLRNSLKPELVNVPYSHFVATASVTPTVVEKVLDYIKTGKNPTAFIIPGKTVYKYQPAPSMAGFSSRGPNLVDLNILKPDITAPGLNILAAWSGADSPSKVSIDHRVADYNFDSGTSMSCPHVSGAIALLKVIHPKWSSAALRSALMTTAFMTNDEKKPIQDTNGLPANPFALGSGHFRPTKAEDPGLVYDASYQDYLLYGCSAGLTNIDPTFKCPRKIPPGYNLNYPSIAIPNLRRKVTVKRTVTNVGDDNSTTTYKFSSKPPHGFSVKAKPRVLTFNRIGQKKRFKIVIRARRHKMMMNASEKGQYQFGWFKWTDNYHAMRRVSLSLLLFLVPLLASCAKEKQVYIVYFGEHKGDKAIHEIEDHHHSYLQSVKESVEDAKSSLLYSYTKHSINGFAAELTHDEASRLEKLKEVVSVFKSNPRKIYRTHTTRSWEFVGLKDEEGDYRGGEGDYRRHSNDVNDQFHVGRKFLKKAKQGEGVIVGVIDNGVCGQNQGVSVTKEWGPIPKIMERNLPNRKIIGARYYARGYERYYGPFDCRS
;
A
#
# COMPACT_ATOMS: atom_id res chain seq x y z
N MET A 1 58.11 56.11 11.36
CA MET A 1 58.09 57.44 10.71
C MET A 1 56.64 57.74 10.39
N THR A 2 55.94 58.53 11.22
CA THR A 2 55.76 60.00 11.05
C THR A 2 54.93 60.32 9.80
N PHE A 3 53.67 60.76 9.96
CA PHE A 3 53.22 62.18 10.03
C PHE A 3 53.37 62.89 8.66
N HIS A 4 52.46 63.76 8.18
CA HIS A 4 51.20 64.26 8.72
C HIS A 4 50.31 64.86 7.61
N GLN A 5 49.07 65.16 7.99
CA GLN A 5 48.16 66.21 7.53
C GLN A 5 48.70 67.35 6.64
N THR A 6 47.80 67.98 5.86
CA THR A 6 47.37 69.41 5.92
C THR A 6 46.61 69.79 4.62
N LYS A 7 45.71 70.78 4.51
CA LYS A 7 44.85 71.55 5.46
C LYS A 7 43.78 72.35 4.66
N ASN A 8 42.70 72.76 5.34
CA ASN A 8 41.92 74.01 5.14
C ASN A 8 41.09 74.21 3.84
N ALA A 9 40.03 75.05 3.79
CA ALA A 9 39.10 75.59 4.82
C ALA A 9 37.96 76.44 4.17
N MET A 10 36.83 76.66 4.90
CA MET A 10 35.80 77.73 4.69
C MET A 10 34.98 77.65 3.36
N LYS A 11 33.77 78.19 3.13
CA LYS A 11 32.63 78.84 3.88
C LYS A 11 31.45 78.92 2.84
N LEU A 12 30.14 79.11 3.12
CA LEU A 12 29.24 79.05 4.29
C LEU A 12 27.75 79.03 3.79
N THR A 13 26.76 78.68 4.62
CA THR A 13 25.30 79.04 4.54
C THR A 13 24.54 79.06 3.19
N SER A 14 23.55 78.17 3.00
CA SER A 14 22.11 78.44 3.30
C SER A 14 21.12 77.46 2.63
N LEU A 15 20.22 76.89 3.44
CA LEU A 15 18.95 76.16 3.20
C LEU A 15 18.66 75.35 1.90
N PHE A 16 18.29 74.09 2.15
CA PHE A 16 17.58 73.10 1.30
C PHE A 16 16.12 73.53 0.96
N PRO A 17 15.38 72.88 0.02
CA PRO A 17 15.52 71.47 -0.40
C PRO A 17 15.42 71.14 -1.91
N LEU A 18 15.54 69.84 -2.19
CA LEU A 18 15.06 69.14 -3.39
C LEU A 18 15.94 69.15 -4.66
N LEU A 19 17.19 68.66 -4.58
CA LEU A 19 17.79 67.89 -5.69
C LEU A 19 18.95 67.01 -5.19
N PHE A 20 18.70 65.71 -5.01
CA PHE A 20 19.75 64.68 -4.99
C PHE A 20 19.54 63.78 -6.20
N LEU A 21 20.06 64.19 -7.36
CA LEU A 21 20.17 63.35 -8.54
C LEU A 21 21.64 63.26 -8.94
N VAL A 22 22.18 62.03 -8.96
CA VAL A 22 23.44 61.63 -9.62
C VAL A 22 24.70 62.17 -8.88
N PRO A 23 25.64 61.31 -8.40
CA PRO A 23 26.34 60.38 -9.29
C PRO A 23 26.52 58.94 -8.78
N LEU A 24 26.18 57.99 -9.65
CA LEU A 24 26.69 56.60 -9.57
C LEU A 24 26.62 55.95 -10.96
N LEU A 25 27.51 56.39 -11.86
CA LEU A 25 27.88 55.61 -13.05
C LEU A 25 28.94 54.58 -12.63
N ALA A 26 28.49 53.54 -11.94
CA ALA A 26 29.21 52.27 -11.85
C ALA A 26 28.62 51.34 -12.91
N SER A 27 29.49 50.74 -13.72
CA SER A 27 29.09 49.74 -14.71
C SER A 27 28.39 48.56 -14.01
N CYS A 28 27.12 48.32 -14.34
CA CYS A 28 26.45 47.08 -14.02
C CYS A 28 27.02 45.98 -14.92
N ALA A 29 28.04 45.26 -14.45
CA ALA A 29 28.43 44.00 -15.06
C ALA A 29 27.28 42.99 -14.87
N GLU A 30 26.58 42.68 -15.96
CA GLU A 30 25.48 41.70 -15.97
C GLU A 30 25.98 40.34 -15.47
N LYS A 31 25.25 39.77 -14.52
CA LYS A 31 25.70 38.58 -13.81
C LYS A 31 25.45 37.34 -14.69
N LYS A 32 26.51 36.85 -15.33
CA LYS A 32 26.50 35.56 -16.04
C LYS A 32 25.98 34.44 -15.12
N GLN A 33 25.06 33.63 -15.65
CA GLN A 33 24.37 32.54 -14.96
C GLN A 33 24.22 31.36 -15.92
N VAL A 34 24.10 30.13 -15.41
CA VAL A 34 23.91 28.96 -16.28
C VAL A 34 22.46 28.89 -16.75
N TYR A 35 22.25 28.80 -18.07
CA TYR A 35 20.94 28.57 -18.69
C TYR A 35 20.95 27.27 -19.50
N ILE A 36 19.80 26.60 -19.55
CA ILE A 36 19.55 25.39 -20.33
C ILE A 36 18.66 25.76 -21.51
N VAL A 37 19.19 25.63 -22.72
CA VAL A 37 18.51 25.89 -23.99
C VAL A 37 18.06 24.56 -24.56
N TYR A 38 16.76 24.39 -24.77
CA TYR A 38 16.15 23.11 -25.16
C TYR A 38 15.47 23.23 -26.53
N PHE A 39 15.78 22.31 -27.44
CA PHE A 39 15.27 22.24 -28.82
C PHE A 39 14.27 21.08 -29.04
N GLY A 40 14.00 20.26 -28.02
CA GLY A 40 13.10 19.11 -28.13
C GLY A 40 13.83 17.76 -28.22
N GLU A 41 13.34 16.89 -29.10
CA GLU A 41 13.97 15.60 -29.48
C GLU A 41 14.71 15.78 -30.81
N HIS A 42 15.76 14.99 -31.08
CA HIS A 42 16.49 15.08 -32.36
C HIS A 42 15.59 14.66 -33.53
N LYS A 43 15.65 15.40 -34.64
CA LYS A 43 14.94 15.10 -35.89
C LYS A 43 15.92 14.48 -36.89
N GLY A 44 15.84 13.16 -37.05
CA GLY A 44 16.67 12.37 -37.98
C GLY A 44 18.03 11.95 -37.42
N ASP A 45 18.72 11.09 -38.17
CA ASP A 45 19.97 10.43 -37.77
C ASP A 45 21.21 11.32 -37.98
N LYS A 46 21.26 12.48 -37.31
CA LYS A 46 22.45 13.35 -37.31
C LYS A 46 23.56 12.77 -36.44
N ALA A 47 24.82 12.96 -36.86
CA ALA A 47 25.97 12.53 -36.07
C ALA A 47 26.21 13.45 -34.85
N PHE A 48 26.80 12.93 -33.76
CA PHE A 48 26.95 13.68 -32.50
C PHE A 48 27.79 14.96 -32.65
N ASN A 49 28.77 14.98 -33.57
CA ASN A 49 29.55 16.17 -33.91
C ASN A 49 28.71 17.22 -34.64
N GLU A 50 27.84 16.83 -35.56
CA GLU A 50 26.92 17.74 -36.27
C GLU A 50 25.91 18.37 -35.31
N ILE A 51 25.42 17.61 -34.33
CA ILE A 51 24.54 18.10 -33.27
C ILE A 51 25.26 19.11 -32.36
N GLU A 52 26.52 18.85 -32.03
CA GLU A 52 27.31 19.74 -31.17
C GLU A 52 27.73 21.04 -31.88
N GLU A 53 28.16 20.97 -33.15
CA GLU A 53 28.43 22.17 -33.96
C GLU A 53 27.14 22.99 -34.21
N HIS A 54 25.97 22.33 -34.34
CA HIS A 54 24.68 23.01 -34.37
C HIS A 54 24.32 23.70 -33.04
N HIS A 55 24.66 23.12 -31.89
CA HIS A 55 24.54 23.82 -30.60
C HIS A 55 25.51 25.00 -30.48
N HIS A 56 26.75 24.85 -30.97
CA HIS A 56 27.72 25.93 -31.03
C HIS A 56 27.27 27.09 -31.93
N SER A 57 26.63 26.85 -33.07
CA SER A 57 26.18 27.94 -33.96
C SER A 57 25.07 28.79 -33.34
N TYR A 58 24.17 28.19 -32.56
CA TYR A 58 23.17 28.93 -31.78
C TYR A 58 23.82 29.75 -30.66
N LEU A 59 24.78 29.17 -29.95
CA LEU A 59 25.52 29.89 -28.91
C LEU A 59 26.35 31.05 -29.48
N LEU A 60 26.96 30.86 -30.65
CA LEU A 60 27.67 31.90 -31.40
C LEU A 60 26.74 33.04 -31.85
N SER A 61 25.46 32.77 -32.14
CA SER A 61 24.50 33.81 -32.54
C SER A 61 24.21 34.86 -31.45
N VAL A 62 24.58 34.59 -30.19
CA VAL A 62 24.39 35.50 -29.06
C VAL A 62 25.69 35.88 -28.33
N LYS A 63 26.83 35.33 -28.72
CA LYS A 63 28.15 35.54 -28.10
C LYS A 63 29.07 36.39 -28.97
N GLU A 64 30.01 37.10 -28.36
CA GLU A 64 30.87 38.06 -29.06
C GLU A 64 31.97 37.40 -29.93
N SER A 65 32.31 36.14 -29.67
CA SER A 65 33.30 35.39 -30.46
C SER A 65 33.07 33.88 -30.41
N GLU A 66 33.63 33.15 -31.38
CA GLU A 66 33.61 31.68 -31.37
C GLU A 66 34.31 31.10 -30.13
N GLN A 67 35.36 31.76 -29.64
CA GLN A 67 36.07 31.31 -28.44
C GLN A 67 35.23 31.49 -27.18
N ASP A 68 34.51 32.61 -27.03
CA ASP A 68 33.58 32.84 -25.90
C ASP A 68 32.36 31.91 -25.98
N ALA A 69 31.85 31.61 -27.20
CA ALA A 69 30.83 30.60 -27.40
C ALA A 69 31.32 29.20 -26.99
N ARG A 70 32.47 28.75 -27.50
CA ARG A 70 33.03 27.43 -27.15
C ARG A 70 33.34 27.31 -25.65
N SER A 71 33.83 28.36 -24.98
CA SER A 71 34.10 28.33 -23.53
C SER A 71 32.85 28.50 -22.66
N SER A 72 31.79 29.16 -23.16
CA SER A 72 30.52 29.28 -22.43
C SER A 72 29.70 27.98 -22.45
N LEU A 73 29.97 27.05 -23.38
CA LEU A 73 29.24 25.77 -23.47
C LEU A 73 29.67 24.81 -22.35
N LEU A 74 28.73 24.46 -21.46
CA LEU A 74 28.96 23.54 -20.35
C LEU A 74 28.61 22.09 -20.72
N TYR A 75 27.48 21.89 -21.43
CA TYR A 75 27.04 20.58 -21.88
C TYR A 75 26.27 20.68 -23.19
N SER A 76 26.54 19.78 -24.13
CA SER A 76 25.76 19.57 -25.34
C SER A 76 25.03 18.22 -25.23
N TYR A 77 23.69 18.23 -25.31
CA TYR A 77 22.85 17.04 -25.16
C TYR A 77 22.59 16.41 -26.54
N LYS A 78 23.10 15.19 -26.78
CA LYS A 78 23.23 14.63 -28.14
C LYS A 78 22.52 13.29 -28.37
N HIS A 79 21.84 12.76 -27.35
CA HIS A 79 21.37 11.36 -27.35
C HIS A 79 19.85 11.20 -27.50
N SER A 80 19.08 11.81 -26.60
CA SER A 80 17.60 11.69 -26.57
C SER A 80 16.90 13.01 -26.28
N ILE A 81 17.69 14.07 -26.06
CA ILE A 81 17.28 15.43 -25.72
C ILE A 81 18.18 16.31 -26.57
N ASN A 82 17.58 17.15 -27.40
CA ASN A 82 18.27 18.16 -28.21
C ASN A 82 18.33 19.47 -27.41
N GLY A 83 19.50 20.03 -27.20
CA GLY A 83 19.71 21.15 -26.29
C GLY A 83 21.14 21.28 -25.79
N PHE A 84 21.41 22.40 -25.11
CA PHE A 84 22.67 22.61 -24.40
C PHE A 84 22.47 23.35 -23.07
N ALA A 85 23.45 23.26 -22.18
CA ALA A 85 23.62 24.16 -21.07
C ALA A 85 24.83 25.06 -21.33
N ALA A 86 24.68 26.36 -21.11
CA ALA A 86 25.74 27.35 -21.30
C ALA A 86 25.67 28.47 -20.24
N GLU A 87 26.79 29.14 -20.01
CA GLU A 87 26.87 30.34 -19.20
C GLU A 87 26.48 31.57 -20.02
N LEU A 88 25.33 32.18 -19.70
CA LEU A 88 24.74 33.30 -20.44
C LEU A 88 24.41 34.49 -19.52
N THR A 89 24.28 35.69 -20.08
CA THR A 89 23.52 36.79 -19.45
C THR A 89 22.01 36.61 -19.68
N PRO A 90 21.14 37.24 -18.88
CA PRO A 90 19.69 37.25 -19.11
C PRO A 90 19.31 37.75 -20.52
N GLU A 91 20.04 38.69 -21.06
CA GLU A 91 19.87 39.31 -22.38
C GLU A 91 20.21 38.32 -23.50
N GLU A 92 21.32 37.58 -23.37
CA GLU A 92 21.70 36.49 -24.27
C GLU A 92 20.66 35.35 -24.22
N ALA A 93 20.20 34.97 -23.02
CA ALA A 93 19.16 33.97 -22.83
C ALA A 93 17.82 34.38 -23.49
N SER A 94 17.40 35.64 -23.33
CA SER A 94 16.18 36.18 -23.95
C SER A 94 16.29 36.34 -25.48
N LYS A 95 17.50 36.46 -26.03
CA LYS A 95 17.72 36.39 -27.49
C LYS A 95 17.52 34.96 -27.99
N LEU A 96 18.08 33.97 -27.31
CA LEU A 96 17.90 32.55 -27.68
C LEU A 96 16.44 32.10 -27.57
N GLU A 97 15.71 32.54 -26.55
CA GLU A 97 14.29 32.21 -26.35
C GLU A 97 13.37 32.68 -27.50
N LYS A 98 13.82 33.64 -28.32
CA LYS A 98 13.08 34.17 -29.48
C LYS A 98 13.38 33.43 -30.79
N LEU A 99 14.27 32.45 -30.79
CA LEU A 99 14.62 31.68 -31.99
C LEU A 99 13.62 30.54 -32.21
N GLU A 100 13.12 30.40 -33.44
CA GLU A 100 11.98 29.52 -33.78
C GLU A 100 12.17 28.03 -33.43
N GLU A 101 13.41 27.53 -33.42
CA GLU A 101 13.70 26.15 -33.03
C GLU A 101 13.89 25.95 -31.51
N VAL A 102 14.08 27.02 -30.74
CA VAL A 102 14.27 26.96 -29.27
C VAL A 102 12.91 26.79 -28.59
N VAL A 103 12.69 25.62 -27.98
CA VAL A 103 11.45 25.25 -27.29
C VAL A 103 11.34 25.92 -25.91
N SER A 104 12.46 26.11 -25.22
CA SER A 104 12.51 26.89 -23.96
C SER A 104 13.95 27.20 -23.54
N VAL A 105 14.16 28.36 -22.91
CA VAL A 105 15.40 28.68 -22.18
C VAL A 105 15.11 28.71 -20.68
N ILE A 106 15.86 27.95 -19.89
CA ILE A 106 15.58 27.70 -18.46
C ILE A 106 16.77 28.13 -17.62
N GLU A 107 16.57 29.05 -16.68
CA GLU A 107 17.62 29.44 -15.73
C GLU A 107 17.97 28.29 -14.76
N SER A 108 19.20 27.79 -14.83
CA SER A 108 19.69 26.73 -13.98
C SER A 108 19.98 27.25 -12.58
N HIS A 109 19.11 26.92 -11.64
CA HIS A 109 19.28 27.24 -10.23
C HIS A 109 20.15 26.19 -9.55
N PRO A 110 21.24 26.56 -8.82
CA PRO A 110 22.12 25.63 -8.13
C PRO A 110 21.46 24.99 -6.90
N ARG A 111 20.57 24.02 -7.13
CA ARG A 111 19.99 23.14 -6.11
C ARG A 111 20.88 21.91 -5.96
N LYS A 112 21.44 21.69 -4.76
CA LYS A 112 21.99 20.39 -4.40
C LYS A 112 20.84 19.38 -4.29
N HIS A 113 20.91 18.31 -5.08
CA HIS A 113 19.96 17.21 -5.04
C HIS A 113 20.62 16.00 -4.35
N GLU A 114 20.08 15.59 -3.21
CA GLU A 114 20.55 14.43 -2.44
C GLU A 114 19.77 13.16 -2.86
N THR A 115 20.42 11.98 -2.79
CA THR A 115 19.85 10.72 -3.32
C THR A 115 19.29 9.83 -2.22
N HIS A 116 17.99 9.98 -1.92
CA HIS A 116 17.28 9.24 -0.86
C HIS A 116 16.45 8.07 -1.43
N THR A 117 15.82 7.24 -0.58
CA THR A 117 15.59 5.81 -0.93
C THR A 117 14.20 5.29 -1.34
N THR A 118 13.20 6.01 -1.87
CA THR A 118 13.16 7.38 -2.40
C THR A 118 12.17 8.29 -1.67
N ARG A 119 11.54 7.77 -0.59
CA ARG A 119 11.02 8.55 0.54
C ARG A 119 10.64 7.73 1.77
N SER A 120 10.10 6.52 1.62
CA SER A 120 9.33 5.85 2.69
C SER A 120 10.13 5.56 3.97
N TRP A 121 11.36 5.07 3.85
CA TRP A 121 12.22 4.79 5.00
C TRP A 121 12.77 6.06 5.65
N GLU A 122 13.15 7.06 4.85
CA GLU A 122 13.50 8.41 5.32
C GLU A 122 12.35 9.04 6.11
N PHE A 123 11.11 8.96 5.60
CA PHE A 123 9.89 9.49 6.22
C PHE A 123 9.62 8.91 7.61
N VAL A 124 9.99 7.65 7.86
CA VAL A 124 9.87 7.00 9.18
C VAL A 124 11.10 7.18 10.07
N GLY A 125 12.07 7.96 9.62
CA GLY A 125 13.31 8.28 10.34
C GLY A 125 14.36 7.17 10.26
N LEU A 126 14.41 6.42 9.17
CA LEU A 126 15.43 5.41 8.86
C LEU A 126 16.18 5.78 7.58
N GLU A 127 17.30 6.49 7.74
CA GLU A 127 18.22 6.87 6.68
C GLU A 127 19.56 6.14 6.84
N ASP A 128 20.16 5.76 5.73
CA ASP A 128 21.46 5.08 5.67
C ASP A 128 22.45 5.87 4.81
N GLU A 129 23.12 6.86 5.42
CA GLU A 129 24.29 7.52 4.84
C GLU A 129 25.58 7.08 5.55
N GLU A 130 26.33 6.21 4.88
CA GLU A 130 27.78 6.35 4.81
C GLU A 130 28.09 7.44 3.77
N LYS A 131 28.58 8.59 4.22
CA LYS A 131 29.38 9.47 3.36
C LYS A 131 30.78 8.84 3.30
N PRO A 132 31.46 8.84 2.14
CA PRO A 132 32.88 8.53 2.10
C PRO A 132 33.62 9.50 3.02
N ASP A 133 34.53 8.99 3.85
CA ASP A 133 35.40 9.81 4.68
C ASP A 133 36.40 10.57 3.80
N GLU A 134 36.07 11.79 3.36
CA GLU A 134 37.04 12.82 2.98
C GLU A 134 36.41 14.22 2.83
N VAL A 135 37.25 15.26 2.97
CA VAL A 135 36.96 16.72 2.88
C VAL A 135 36.31 17.39 4.12
N ASP A 136 37.20 17.67 5.08
CA ASP A 136 37.30 18.88 5.95
C ASP A 136 36.11 19.32 6.84
N VAL A 137 36.24 19.02 8.14
CA VAL A 137 35.25 19.21 9.21
C VAL A 137 35.18 20.66 9.74
N ARG A 138 35.62 21.68 8.99
CA ARG A 138 35.80 23.05 9.53
C ARG A 138 34.91 24.16 8.99
N ARG A 139 34.00 23.93 8.04
CA ARG A 139 33.13 25.00 7.47
C ARG A 139 31.65 24.63 7.22
N GLN A 140 30.92 24.20 8.25
CA GLN A 140 29.45 24.40 8.30
C GLN A 140 28.92 24.26 9.74
N LYS A 141 28.61 25.38 10.40
CA LYS A 141 28.07 25.41 11.78
C LYS A 141 26.65 25.97 11.90
N ASN A 142 26.01 26.33 10.77
CA ASN A 142 24.77 27.12 10.73
C ASN A 142 23.62 26.46 9.96
N HIS A 143 23.62 25.14 9.75
CA HIS A 143 22.42 24.41 9.35
C HIS A 143 21.89 23.56 10.51
N VAL A 144 20.56 23.53 10.61
CA VAL A 144 19.84 22.78 11.65
C VAL A 144 19.97 21.29 11.35
N ASP A 145 20.86 20.60 12.07
CA ASP A 145 20.92 19.14 12.09
C ASP A 145 19.57 18.58 12.57
N ASP A 146 18.81 17.95 11.67
CA ASP A 146 17.56 17.28 12.02
C ASP A 146 17.86 15.97 12.75
N ASP A 147 17.77 16.04 14.08
CA ASP A 147 18.08 14.98 15.05
C ASP A 147 17.46 13.60 14.71
N ARG A 148 16.36 13.58 13.94
CA ARG A 148 15.69 12.35 13.50
C ARG A 148 16.59 11.46 12.63
N PHE A 149 17.35 12.04 11.70
CA PHE A 149 18.20 11.29 10.78
C PHE A 149 19.44 10.70 11.47
N ARG A 150 19.98 11.43 12.44
CA ARG A 150 21.06 10.95 13.32
C ARG A 150 20.62 9.75 14.15
N VAL A 151 19.41 9.79 14.70
CA VAL A 151 18.80 8.66 15.44
C VAL A 151 18.57 7.46 14.52
N GLY A 152 18.06 7.67 13.30
CA GLY A 152 17.87 6.62 12.29
C GLY A 152 19.15 5.85 11.95
N ARG A 153 20.22 6.57 11.62
CA ARG A 153 21.54 5.98 11.33
C ARG A 153 22.10 5.19 12.52
N LYS A 154 21.96 5.70 13.75
CA LYS A 154 22.40 4.99 14.95
C LYS A 154 21.63 3.68 15.14
N PHE A 155 20.31 3.71 14.98
CA PHE A 155 19.45 2.53 15.09
C PHE A 155 19.77 1.47 14.03
N LEU A 156 19.95 1.85 12.76
CA LEU A 156 20.34 0.92 11.69
C LEU A 156 21.69 0.26 11.98
N LYS A 157 22.70 1.04 12.41
CA LYS A 157 24.02 0.50 12.81
C LYS A 157 23.92 -0.44 14.02
N HIS A 158 23.11 -0.12 15.03
CA HIS A 158 22.89 -1.00 16.19
C HIS A 158 22.17 -2.29 15.80
N ALA A 159 21.15 -2.20 14.93
CA ALA A 159 20.45 -3.33 14.33
C ALA A 159 21.25 -4.05 13.23
N LYS A 160 22.50 -3.68 12.96
CA LYS A 160 23.36 -4.22 11.88
C LYS A 160 22.64 -4.31 10.53
N HIS A 161 21.75 -3.36 10.25
CA HIS A 161 20.84 -3.33 9.09
C HIS A 161 20.05 -4.63 8.86
N GLY A 162 19.88 -5.46 9.90
CA GLY A 162 19.18 -6.75 9.86
C GLY A 162 20.05 -8.00 9.65
N ASP A 163 21.39 -7.91 9.61
CA ASP A 163 22.23 -9.10 9.38
C ASP A 163 22.01 -10.19 10.45
N GLY A 164 22.10 -11.45 10.02
CA GLY A 164 21.78 -12.64 10.81
C GLY A 164 20.29 -12.98 10.90
N VAL A 165 19.38 -12.02 10.65
CA VAL A 165 17.93 -12.28 10.62
C VAL A 165 17.47 -12.77 9.25
N ILE A 166 16.47 -13.65 9.25
CA ILE A 166 15.90 -14.26 8.04
C ILE A 166 14.41 -13.90 7.98
N VAL A 167 14.00 -13.26 6.88
CA VAL A 167 12.60 -12.88 6.60
C VAL A 167 12.05 -13.81 5.51
N GLY A 168 11.05 -14.61 5.87
CA GLY A 168 10.22 -15.37 4.94
C GLY A 168 9.15 -14.49 4.32
N VAL A 169 8.96 -14.60 3.01
CA VAL A 169 7.89 -13.90 2.26
C VAL A 169 6.99 -14.95 1.61
N ILE A 170 5.72 -14.99 2.01
CA ILE A 170 4.68 -15.86 1.42
C ILE A 170 3.85 -15.00 0.46
N ASP A 171 4.07 -15.17 -0.85
CA ASP A 171 3.60 -14.24 -1.89
C ASP A 171 3.62 -14.89 -3.31
N SER A 172 3.68 -14.10 -4.40
CA SER A 172 3.77 -14.54 -5.81
C SER A 172 5.16 -15.01 -6.26
N GLY A 173 6.16 -15.02 -5.36
CA GLY A 173 7.54 -15.46 -5.64
C GLY A 173 8.57 -14.33 -5.53
N VAL A 174 9.68 -14.44 -6.27
CA VAL A 174 10.68 -13.35 -6.42
C VAL A 174 11.21 -13.23 -7.85
N TRP A 175 11.61 -12.02 -8.26
CA TRP A 175 12.42 -11.77 -9.45
C TRP A 175 13.91 -11.64 -9.05
N PRO A 176 14.68 -12.74 -9.02
CA PRO A 176 15.98 -12.81 -8.35
C PRO A 176 17.07 -11.93 -9.00
N GLU A 177 16.94 -11.58 -10.27
CA GLU A 177 17.88 -10.71 -10.99
C GLU A 177 17.81 -9.24 -10.56
N SER A 178 16.77 -8.84 -9.82
CA SER A 178 16.66 -7.45 -9.38
C SER A 178 17.88 -7.05 -8.53
N LYS A 179 18.44 -5.88 -8.82
CA LYS A 179 19.55 -5.27 -8.06
C LYS A 179 19.25 -5.17 -6.56
N SER A 180 17.96 -5.10 -6.19
CA SER A 180 17.48 -5.12 -4.79
C SER A 180 17.78 -6.44 -4.05
N PHE A 181 18.10 -7.52 -4.77
CA PHE A 181 18.44 -8.83 -4.21
C PHE A 181 19.91 -9.24 -4.44
N SER A 182 20.79 -8.28 -4.75
CA SER A 182 22.24 -8.49 -4.76
C SER A 182 22.74 -8.97 -3.40
N ASP A 183 23.73 -9.87 -3.39
CA ASP A 183 24.38 -10.35 -2.17
C ASP A 183 25.76 -9.72 -1.93
N LYS A 184 26.11 -8.69 -2.71
CA LYS A 184 27.39 -7.97 -2.62
C LYS A 184 27.60 -7.43 -1.20
N GLY A 185 28.73 -7.82 -0.60
CA GLY A 185 29.13 -7.44 0.76
C GLY A 185 28.46 -8.23 1.89
N MET A 186 27.64 -9.25 1.60
CA MET A 186 26.99 -10.04 2.65
C MET A 186 27.89 -11.19 3.16
N GLY A 187 27.88 -11.41 4.48
CA GLY A 187 28.53 -12.55 5.10
C GLY A 187 27.91 -13.90 4.69
N PRO A 188 28.48 -15.05 5.14
CA PRO A 188 27.94 -16.37 4.83
C PRO A 188 26.47 -16.52 5.31
N ILE A 189 25.77 -17.51 4.73
CA ILE A 189 24.40 -17.86 5.14
C ILE A 189 24.43 -18.39 6.59
N PRO A 190 23.47 -18.01 7.46
CA PRO A 190 23.44 -18.50 8.84
C PRO A 190 23.37 -20.03 8.92
N LYS A 191 24.23 -20.65 9.74
CA LYS A 191 24.28 -22.12 9.92
C LYS A 191 22.98 -22.75 10.46
N SER A 192 22.07 -21.94 10.99
CA SER A 192 20.75 -22.36 11.46
C SER A 192 19.72 -22.53 10.32
N TRP A 193 20.05 -22.05 9.11
CA TRP A 193 19.18 -22.13 7.95
C TRP A 193 19.07 -23.57 7.42
N ARG A 194 17.85 -24.04 7.15
CA ARG A 194 17.56 -25.39 6.64
C ARG A 194 16.81 -25.41 5.30
N GLY A 195 16.43 -24.24 4.79
CA GLY A 195 15.71 -24.12 3.52
C GLY A 195 16.55 -24.37 2.29
N ILE A 196 15.86 -24.65 1.18
CA ILE A 196 16.45 -25.05 -0.10
C ILE A 196 16.23 -23.98 -1.18
N CYS A 197 16.98 -24.08 -2.27
CA CYS A 197 16.65 -23.41 -3.54
C CYS A 197 15.97 -24.42 -4.47
N GLN A 198 14.64 -24.43 -4.49
CA GLN A 198 13.84 -25.34 -5.31
C GLN A 198 13.93 -24.93 -6.78
N THR A 199 14.37 -25.86 -7.63
CA THR A 199 14.41 -25.66 -9.08
C THR A 199 13.02 -25.80 -9.70
N GLY A 200 12.77 -25.07 -10.78
CA GLY A 200 11.54 -25.15 -11.59
C GLY A 200 11.72 -24.41 -12.92
N PHE A 201 10.62 -24.16 -13.63
CA PHE A 201 10.70 -23.45 -14.91
C PHE A 201 11.31 -22.03 -14.75
N ALA A 202 12.31 -21.72 -15.58
CA ALA A 202 13.08 -20.46 -15.53
C ALA A 202 13.72 -20.12 -14.17
N PHE A 203 13.89 -21.09 -13.26
CA PHE A 203 14.50 -20.86 -11.94
C PHE A 203 15.32 -22.08 -11.51
N ASN A 204 16.62 -21.90 -11.37
CA ASN A 204 17.56 -22.94 -10.94
C ASN A 204 18.29 -22.53 -9.64
N SER A 205 19.15 -23.40 -9.11
CA SER A 205 19.86 -23.16 -7.85
C SER A 205 20.75 -21.91 -7.83
N SER A 206 21.26 -21.41 -8.97
CA SER A 206 22.09 -20.20 -9.02
C SER A 206 21.30 -18.89 -8.86
N HIS A 207 19.96 -18.96 -8.80
CA HIS A 207 19.10 -17.81 -8.51
C HIS A 207 18.99 -17.54 -6.99
N CYS A 208 19.41 -18.50 -6.15
CA CYS A 208 19.67 -18.26 -4.74
C CYS A 208 21.14 -17.84 -4.54
N ASN A 209 21.37 -16.94 -3.60
CA ASN A 209 22.67 -16.34 -3.28
C ASN A 209 22.73 -16.04 -1.77
N ARG A 210 23.69 -15.24 -1.27
CA ARG A 210 23.72 -14.92 0.18
C ARG A 210 22.61 -13.93 0.61
N LYS A 211 21.82 -13.39 -0.32
CA LYS A 211 20.64 -12.55 -0.07
C LYS A 211 19.35 -13.35 -0.11
N ILE A 212 19.02 -13.97 -1.25
CA ILE A 212 17.94 -14.95 -1.41
C ILE A 212 18.50 -16.32 -1.02
N ILE A 213 18.38 -16.70 0.25
CA ILE A 213 19.04 -17.90 0.79
C ILE A 213 18.23 -19.19 0.58
N GLY A 214 16.97 -19.06 0.17
CA GLY A 214 16.15 -20.17 -0.30
C GLY A 214 14.86 -19.67 -0.94
N ALA A 215 14.29 -20.52 -1.78
CA ALA A 215 13.12 -20.22 -2.59
C ALA A 215 12.35 -21.53 -2.86
N ARG A 216 11.07 -21.56 -2.54
CA ARG A 216 10.16 -22.70 -2.70
C ARG A 216 8.86 -22.26 -3.39
N TYR A 217 8.11 -23.20 -3.96
CA TYR A 217 6.78 -22.96 -4.52
C TYR A 217 5.79 -24.09 -4.21
N TYR A 218 4.52 -23.73 -4.06
CA TYR A 218 3.44 -24.61 -3.61
C TYR A 218 2.25 -24.48 -4.57
N ALA A 219 1.98 -25.53 -5.33
CA ALA A 219 1.01 -25.49 -6.44
C ALA A 219 -0.02 -26.62 -6.44
N LYS A 220 0.09 -27.67 -5.60
CA LYS A 220 -0.81 -28.83 -5.78
C LYS A 220 -2.26 -28.51 -5.39
N GLY A 221 -2.49 -27.57 -4.46
CA GLY A 221 -3.85 -27.06 -4.20
C GLY A 221 -4.38 -26.33 -5.43
N TYR A 222 -3.55 -25.43 -5.99
CA TYR A 222 -3.87 -24.70 -7.21
C TYR A 222 -4.21 -25.66 -8.38
N GLU A 223 -3.36 -26.64 -8.65
CA GLU A 223 -3.55 -27.62 -9.73
C GLU A 223 -4.74 -28.55 -9.50
N ARG A 224 -5.07 -28.87 -8.24
CA ARG A 224 -6.27 -29.66 -7.93
C ARG A 224 -7.56 -28.88 -8.21
N TYR A 225 -7.55 -27.56 -8.06
CA TYR A 225 -8.74 -26.72 -8.26
C TYR A 225 -8.89 -26.21 -9.70
N TYR A 226 -7.80 -25.77 -10.34
CA TYR A 226 -7.80 -25.20 -11.68
C TYR A 226 -7.39 -26.18 -12.80
N GLY A 227 -7.01 -27.41 -12.44
CA GLY A 227 -6.38 -28.36 -13.36
C GLY A 227 -4.86 -28.16 -13.46
N SER A 228 -4.18 -29.07 -14.15
CA SER A 228 -2.71 -29.05 -14.31
C SER A 228 -2.19 -27.69 -14.76
N PHE A 229 -1.08 -27.25 -14.17
CA PHE A 229 -0.54 -25.92 -14.42
C PHE A 229 -0.21 -25.69 -15.90
N ASN A 230 -0.72 -24.60 -16.48
CA ASN A 230 -0.52 -24.27 -17.89
C ASN A 230 0.13 -22.89 -18.01
N ALA A 231 1.45 -22.86 -18.23
CA ALA A 231 2.24 -21.64 -18.27
C ALA A 231 1.69 -20.57 -19.24
N THR A 232 1.09 -20.97 -20.36
CA THR A 232 0.49 -20.05 -21.34
C THR A 232 -0.83 -19.47 -20.84
N ALA A 233 -1.72 -20.31 -20.29
CA ALA A 233 -3.01 -19.88 -19.75
C ALA A 233 -2.84 -19.01 -18.48
N ASN A 234 -1.87 -19.35 -17.65
CA ASN A 234 -1.54 -18.63 -16.42
C ASN A 234 -0.66 -17.38 -16.66
N LYS A 235 0.14 -17.34 -17.74
CA LYS A 235 1.21 -16.33 -17.96
C LYS A 235 2.20 -16.26 -16.78
N ASP A 236 2.51 -17.44 -16.24
CA ASP A 236 3.16 -17.68 -14.94
C ASP A 236 4.20 -18.83 -15.08
N PHE A 237 5.11 -18.95 -14.12
CA PHE A 237 6.18 -19.95 -14.07
C PHE A 237 5.97 -20.92 -12.91
N LEU A 238 5.91 -22.23 -13.19
CA LEU A 238 5.89 -23.29 -12.16
C LEU A 238 7.27 -23.44 -11.50
N SER A 239 7.60 -22.43 -10.69
CA SER A 239 8.85 -22.24 -9.97
C SER A 239 8.71 -21.08 -8.97
N PRO A 240 9.70 -20.81 -8.11
CA PRO A 240 9.68 -19.65 -7.21
C PRO A 240 9.78 -18.28 -7.92
N ARG A 241 9.93 -18.23 -9.25
CA ARG A 241 10.00 -16.98 -10.02
C ARG A 241 8.66 -16.24 -9.98
N ASP A 242 8.74 -14.93 -9.74
CA ASP A 242 7.60 -14.01 -9.74
C ASP A 242 7.29 -13.47 -11.15
N PRO A 243 6.14 -13.81 -11.74
CA PRO A 243 5.71 -13.25 -13.02
C PRO A 243 4.77 -12.05 -12.86
N ASP A 244 4.44 -11.65 -11.64
CA ASP A 244 3.42 -10.63 -11.33
C ASP A 244 4.03 -9.34 -10.77
N GLY A 245 5.16 -9.44 -10.08
CA GLY A 245 5.88 -8.32 -9.48
C GLY A 245 5.51 -8.03 -8.02
N HIS A 246 4.34 -8.47 -7.52
CA HIS A 246 3.91 -8.20 -6.14
C HIS A 246 4.87 -8.81 -5.11
N GLY A 247 5.24 -10.08 -5.24
CA GLY A 247 6.21 -10.73 -4.35
C GLY A 247 7.60 -10.09 -4.38
N SER A 248 8.05 -9.64 -5.55
CA SER A 248 9.29 -8.88 -5.70
C SER A 248 9.21 -7.50 -5.03
N HIS A 249 8.05 -6.84 -5.13
CA HIS A 249 7.79 -5.52 -4.54
C HIS A 249 7.71 -5.61 -3.01
N THR A 250 6.99 -6.59 -2.46
CA THR A 250 6.87 -6.81 -1.02
C THR A 250 8.19 -7.25 -0.41
N ALA A 251 8.91 -8.18 -1.04
CA ALA A 251 10.23 -8.64 -0.57
C ALA A 251 11.29 -7.53 -0.59
N SER A 252 11.36 -6.73 -1.67
CA SER A 252 12.30 -5.61 -1.75
C SER A 252 11.91 -4.45 -0.82
N THR A 253 10.64 -4.23 -0.54
CA THR A 253 10.19 -3.29 0.52
C THR A 253 10.67 -3.76 1.91
N ALA A 254 10.56 -5.05 2.23
CA ALA A 254 10.95 -5.58 3.53
C ALA A 254 12.47 -5.58 3.74
N VAL A 255 13.23 -6.09 2.75
CA VAL A 255 14.65 -6.41 2.89
C VAL A 255 15.51 -6.01 1.69
N GLY A 256 15.03 -5.26 0.71
CA GLY A 256 15.84 -4.85 -0.46
C GLY A 256 17.20 -4.21 -0.08
N ARG A 257 18.25 -4.56 -0.82
CA ARG A 257 19.55 -3.85 -0.77
C ARG A 257 19.38 -2.41 -1.21
N ARG A 258 20.35 -1.56 -0.84
CA ARG A 258 20.46 -0.21 -1.40
C ARG A 258 20.79 -0.29 -2.88
N VAL A 259 19.96 0.30 -3.74
CA VAL A 259 20.20 0.44 -5.17
C VAL A 259 20.07 1.90 -5.55
N ASN A 260 21.17 2.55 -5.92
CA ASN A 260 21.19 3.97 -6.25
C ASN A 260 20.66 4.27 -7.67
N ARG A 261 20.16 5.49 -7.87
CA ARG A 261 19.65 6.03 -9.15
C ARG A 261 18.52 5.22 -9.78
N VAL A 262 17.56 4.82 -8.97
CA VAL A 262 16.29 4.21 -9.40
C VAL A 262 15.19 5.28 -9.52
N SER A 263 14.21 5.02 -10.36
CA SER A 263 12.94 5.74 -10.43
C SER A 263 11.86 4.80 -10.96
N ALA A 264 10.58 5.18 -10.85
CA ALA A 264 9.58 4.57 -11.73
C ALA A 264 9.74 5.11 -13.17
N LEU A 265 8.96 4.56 -14.11
CA LEU A 265 8.85 5.11 -15.47
C LEU A 265 8.53 6.61 -15.44
N GLY A 266 9.14 7.38 -16.35
CA GLY A 266 8.99 8.84 -16.39
C GLY A 266 9.85 9.61 -15.38
N GLY A 267 10.78 8.95 -14.68
CA GLY A 267 11.69 9.60 -13.72
C GLY A 267 11.08 9.88 -12.34
N TYR A 268 9.86 9.38 -12.08
CA TYR A 268 9.17 9.64 -10.83
C TYR A 268 9.87 9.06 -9.61
N ALA A 269 9.92 9.90 -8.57
CA ALA A 269 10.56 9.63 -7.30
C ALA A 269 11.99 9.06 -7.46
N MET A 270 12.79 9.71 -8.31
CA MET A 270 14.19 9.37 -8.52
C MET A 270 14.98 9.40 -7.20
N GLY A 271 15.82 8.38 -6.98
CA GLY A 271 16.58 8.21 -5.74
C GLY A 271 17.27 6.84 -5.67
N SER A 272 17.27 6.20 -4.51
CA SER A 272 18.09 5.01 -4.20
C SER A 272 17.34 3.91 -3.42
N ALA A 273 16.46 3.10 -4.03
CA ALA A 273 15.62 2.09 -3.35
C ALA A 273 16.36 1.32 -2.22
N LEU A 274 15.68 1.16 -1.08
CA LEU A 274 16.17 0.47 0.11
C LEU A 274 15.00 -0.25 0.81
N GLY A 275 15.23 -1.46 1.33
CA GLY A 275 14.27 -2.15 2.19
C GLY A 275 14.48 -1.82 3.67
N GLY A 276 13.53 -2.21 4.52
CA GLY A 276 13.58 -1.94 5.96
C GLY A 276 14.76 -2.59 6.67
N ALA A 277 15.13 -3.82 6.30
CA ALA A 277 16.30 -4.53 6.80
C ALA A 277 17.25 -4.95 5.66
N PRO A 278 18.10 -4.04 5.14
CA PRO A 278 18.89 -4.27 3.94
C PRO A 278 19.88 -5.44 4.00
N LEU A 279 20.36 -5.84 5.18
CA LEU A 279 21.27 -6.97 5.38
C LEU A 279 20.57 -8.25 5.89
N ALA A 280 19.28 -8.20 6.20
CA ALA A 280 18.52 -9.42 6.50
C ALA A 280 18.48 -10.36 5.28
N ARG A 281 18.42 -11.66 5.54
CA ARG A 281 18.30 -12.69 4.50
C ARG A 281 16.84 -12.84 4.09
N LEU A 282 16.63 -13.14 2.81
CA LEU A 282 15.32 -13.37 2.21
C LEU A 282 15.12 -14.86 1.95
N ALA A 283 13.98 -15.37 2.38
CA ALA A 283 13.48 -16.70 2.02
C ALA A 283 12.10 -16.55 1.34
N VAL A 284 11.91 -17.22 0.21
CA VAL A 284 10.74 -16.99 -0.67
C VAL A 284 9.87 -18.23 -0.72
N TYR A 285 8.57 -18.06 -0.50
CA TYR A 285 7.60 -19.15 -0.47
C TYR A 285 6.43 -18.78 -1.38
N LYS A 286 6.51 -19.17 -2.66
CA LYS A 286 5.46 -18.86 -3.64
C LYS A 286 4.23 -19.72 -3.41
N ALA A 287 3.17 -19.12 -2.91
CA ALA A 287 1.87 -19.77 -2.67
C ALA A 287 0.69 -19.05 -3.36
N CYS A 288 1.00 -18.03 -4.16
CA CYS A 288 0.05 -17.27 -4.96
C CYS A 288 0.36 -17.41 -6.45
N TRP A 289 -0.67 -17.56 -7.26
CA TRP A 289 -0.61 -17.88 -8.69
C TRP A 289 -1.59 -17.02 -9.49
N ALA A 290 -1.25 -16.68 -10.72
CA ALA A 290 -2.17 -15.97 -11.61
C ALA A 290 -3.40 -16.84 -11.94
N TYR A 291 -4.59 -16.23 -12.02
CA TYR A 291 -5.79 -16.92 -12.49
C TYR A 291 -5.62 -17.43 -13.93
N PRO A 292 -6.07 -18.66 -14.25
CA PRO A 292 -5.92 -19.21 -15.60
C PRO A 292 -6.88 -18.51 -16.57
N ASN A 293 -6.39 -18.22 -17.78
CA ASN A 293 -7.12 -17.54 -18.86
C ASN A 293 -7.62 -16.12 -18.52
N GLN A 294 -7.05 -15.47 -17.51
CA GLN A 294 -7.40 -14.12 -17.09
C GLN A 294 -6.27 -13.11 -17.39
N GLU A 295 -6.58 -11.82 -17.26
CA GLU A 295 -5.55 -10.77 -17.24
C GLU A 295 -4.95 -10.59 -15.84
N LYS A 296 -3.63 -10.32 -15.77
CA LYS A 296 -2.90 -10.15 -14.50
C LYS A 296 -3.45 -9.01 -13.63
N VAL A 297 -4.15 -8.05 -14.25
CA VAL A 297 -4.88 -6.96 -13.58
C VAL A 297 -5.92 -7.46 -12.55
N PHE A 298 -6.48 -8.66 -12.71
CA PHE A 298 -7.39 -9.26 -11.73
C PHE A 298 -6.66 -9.84 -10.49
N GLY A 299 -5.34 -9.98 -10.57
CA GLY A 299 -4.46 -10.44 -9.51
C GLY A 299 -4.31 -11.94 -9.38
N ASN A 300 -3.79 -12.35 -8.22
CA ASN A 300 -3.44 -13.74 -7.95
C ASN A 300 -4.41 -14.40 -6.95
N VAL A 301 -4.58 -15.70 -7.12
CA VAL A 301 -5.21 -16.62 -6.19
C VAL A 301 -4.14 -17.28 -5.33
N CYS A 302 -4.36 -17.30 -4.01
CA CYS A 302 -3.58 -18.08 -3.05
C CYS A 302 -4.55 -19.04 -2.34
N LEU A 303 -4.18 -20.32 -2.21
CA LEU A 303 -5.04 -21.33 -1.58
C LEU A 303 -4.56 -21.67 -0.16
N GLY A 304 -5.50 -22.06 0.70
CA GLY A 304 -5.26 -22.20 2.15
C GLY A 304 -4.26 -23.31 2.47
N GLU A 305 -4.35 -24.42 1.74
CA GLU A 305 -3.49 -25.59 1.79
C GLU A 305 -2.06 -25.28 1.32
N ASP A 306 -1.89 -24.59 0.19
CA ASP A 306 -0.58 -24.21 -0.34
C ASP A 306 0.09 -23.15 0.56
N MET A 307 -0.68 -22.21 1.13
CA MET A 307 -0.18 -21.27 2.14
C MET A 307 0.18 -21.95 3.47
N LEU A 308 -0.57 -22.96 3.93
CA LEU A 308 -0.23 -23.72 5.13
C LEU A 308 1.05 -24.52 4.96
N ALA A 309 1.26 -25.14 3.79
CA ALA A 309 2.51 -25.79 3.44
C ALA A 309 3.69 -24.81 3.41
N ALA A 310 3.48 -23.59 2.88
CA ALA A 310 4.45 -22.51 2.94
C ALA A 310 4.78 -22.07 4.39
N PHE A 311 3.79 -21.99 5.28
CA PHE A 311 4.02 -21.70 6.69
C PHE A 311 4.84 -22.81 7.39
N ASP A 312 4.52 -24.08 7.15
CA ASP A 312 5.19 -25.21 7.79
C ASP A 312 6.67 -25.32 7.40
N ASP A 313 6.98 -25.32 6.09
CA ASP A 313 8.36 -25.28 5.60
C ASP A 313 9.07 -23.99 6.06
N ALA A 314 8.43 -22.81 6.09
CA ALA A 314 9.08 -21.58 6.56
C ALA A 314 9.49 -21.65 8.05
N ILE A 315 8.62 -22.22 8.90
CA ILE A 315 8.91 -22.43 10.32
C ILE A 315 10.04 -23.46 10.48
N ALA A 316 10.02 -24.56 9.72
CA ALA A 316 11.03 -25.62 9.76
C ALA A 316 12.39 -25.18 9.20
N ASP A 317 12.40 -24.34 8.15
CA ASP A 317 13.58 -23.78 7.52
C ASP A 317 14.35 -22.81 8.44
N GLY A 318 13.66 -22.25 9.46
CA GLY A 318 14.24 -21.40 10.50
C GLY A 318 14.10 -19.89 10.24
N VAL A 319 13.02 -19.44 9.59
CA VAL A 319 12.76 -18.00 9.44
C VAL A 319 12.48 -17.34 10.80
N HIS A 320 12.82 -16.05 10.92
CA HIS A 320 12.60 -15.27 12.16
C HIS A 320 11.33 -14.41 12.09
N VAL A 321 10.98 -13.99 10.86
CA VAL A 321 9.82 -13.15 10.53
C VAL A 321 9.17 -13.73 9.29
N ILE A 322 7.84 -13.81 9.27
CA ILE A 322 7.05 -14.11 8.06
C ILE A 322 6.25 -12.87 7.71
N SER A 323 6.44 -12.39 6.47
CA SER A 323 5.68 -11.32 5.85
C SER A 323 4.65 -11.94 4.91
N ILE A 324 3.35 -11.69 5.14
CA ILE A 324 2.27 -12.20 4.30
C ILE A 324 1.34 -11.07 3.86
N SER A 325 1.42 -10.71 2.57
CA SER A 325 0.63 -9.63 1.96
C SER A 325 -0.64 -10.15 1.28
N VAL A 326 -1.28 -11.10 1.96
CA VAL A 326 -2.39 -11.94 1.48
C VAL A 326 -3.44 -12.05 2.60
N GLY A 327 -4.70 -12.25 2.22
CA GLY A 327 -5.78 -12.54 3.17
C GLY A 327 -7.12 -12.70 2.45
N SER A 328 -8.13 -13.24 3.13
CA SER A 328 -9.49 -13.36 2.58
C SER A 328 -10.40 -12.21 3.05
N PHE A 329 -11.40 -11.90 2.24
CA PHE A 329 -12.56 -11.09 2.62
C PHE A 329 -13.59 -11.91 3.44
N ASP A 330 -13.54 -13.25 3.35
CA ASP A 330 -14.42 -14.14 4.08
C ASP A 330 -14.18 -14.08 5.59
N ARG A 331 -15.27 -13.99 6.35
CA ARG A 331 -15.25 -13.96 7.82
C ARG A 331 -15.15 -15.38 8.37
N LEU A 332 -13.94 -15.93 8.37
CA LEU A 332 -13.66 -17.27 8.85
C LEU A 332 -13.37 -17.27 10.37
N PRO A 333 -13.88 -18.26 11.13
CA PRO A 333 -13.35 -18.56 12.47
C PRO A 333 -11.86 -18.87 12.40
N TYR A 334 -11.10 -18.53 13.44
CA TYR A 334 -9.64 -18.74 13.45
C TYR A 334 -9.20 -20.20 13.24
N SER A 335 -10.07 -21.18 13.54
CA SER A 335 -9.84 -22.62 13.28
C SER A 335 -10.09 -23.05 11.82
N GLN A 336 -10.51 -22.14 10.95
CA GLN A 336 -10.76 -22.38 9.52
C GLN A 336 -9.97 -21.43 8.61
N ASP A 337 -9.12 -20.58 9.19
CA ASP A 337 -8.25 -19.63 8.48
C ASP A 337 -6.81 -20.16 8.51
N GLY A 338 -6.28 -20.53 7.34
CA GLY A 338 -4.94 -21.09 7.21
C GLY A 338 -3.85 -20.11 7.64
N ILE A 339 -4.05 -18.80 7.45
CA ILE A 339 -3.12 -17.76 7.89
C ILE A 339 -3.13 -17.67 9.42
N ALA A 340 -4.31 -17.76 10.04
CA ALA A 340 -4.42 -17.80 11.49
C ALA A 340 -3.77 -19.06 12.10
N ILE A 341 -4.00 -20.24 11.53
CA ILE A 341 -3.41 -21.51 12.01
C ILE A 341 -1.87 -21.49 11.85
N GLY A 342 -1.36 -21.19 10.66
CA GLY A 342 0.08 -21.12 10.40
C GLY A 342 0.79 -20.10 11.28
N ALA A 343 0.19 -18.93 11.50
CA ALA A 343 0.75 -17.92 12.37
C ALA A 343 0.75 -18.28 13.87
N LEU A 344 -0.18 -19.12 14.33
CA LEU A 344 -0.19 -19.58 15.71
C LEU A 344 0.97 -20.57 15.98
N HIS A 345 1.24 -21.46 15.03
CA HIS A 345 2.40 -22.35 15.05
C HIS A 345 3.73 -21.58 14.91
N ALA A 346 3.77 -20.56 14.06
CA ALA A 346 4.92 -19.65 13.96
C ALA A 346 5.24 -19.00 15.33
N VAL A 347 4.21 -18.51 16.03
CA VAL A 347 4.37 -17.92 17.37
C VAL A 347 4.82 -18.94 18.43
N LYS A 348 4.42 -20.22 18.33
CA LYS A 348 4.93 -21.31 19.19
C LYS A 348 6.46 -21.46 19.08
N ARG A 349 7.02 -21.25 17.87
CA ARG A 349 8.47 -21.27 17.60
C ARG A 349 9.13 -19.87 17.71
N ASN A 350 8.44 -18.87 18.25
CA ASN A 350 8.87 -17.47 18.38
C ASN A 350 9.21 -16.75 17.05
N VAL A 351 8.58 -17.19 15.96
CA VAL A 351 8.58 -16.51 14.66
C VAL A 351 7.50 -15.43 14.69
N VAL A 352 7.82 -14.23 14.19
CA VAL A 352 6.87 -13.11 14.13
C VAL A 352 6.13 -13.15 12.81
N VAL A 353 4.80 -13.04 12.81
CA VAL A 353 4.01 -13.00 11.57
C VAL A 353 3.32 -11.66 11.42
N VAL A 354 3.61 -10.99 10.30
CA VAL A 354 3.09 -9.68 9.93
C VAL A 354 2.19 -9.85 8.71
N ALA A 355 0.98 -9.32 8.79
CA ALA A 355 -0.05 -9.50 7.76
C ALA A 355 -0.71 -8.17 7.36
N SER A 356 -1.07 -8.05 6.09
CA SER A 356 -1.87 -6.92 5.58
C SER A 356 -3.28 -6.89 6.18
N ALA A 357 -3.85 -5.70 6.44
CA ALA A 357 -5.21 -5.58 6.94
C ALA A 357 -6.30 -5.78 5.87
N GLY A 358 -5.97 -5.74 4.58
CA GLY A 358 -6.93 -5.76 3.47
C GLY A 358 -7.17 -4.39 2.85
N ASN A 359 -7.66 -4.40 1.61
CA ASN A 359 -7.87 -3.20 0.80
C ASN A 359 -9.36 -2.95 0.46
N TYR A 360 -10.25 -3.21 1.42
CA TYR A 360 -11.72 -3.11 1.30
C TYR A 360 -12.32 -1.96 2.13
N GLY A 361 -11.49 -1.01 2.58
CA GLY A 361 -11.93 0.21 3.24
C GLY A 361 -12.60 1.20 2.27
N PRO A 362 -13.20 2.30 2.78
CA PRO A 362 -13.14 2.77 4.17
C PRO A 362 -14.27 2.25 5.08
N THR A 363 -15.14 1.37 4.60
CA THR A 363 -16.29 0.84 5.36
C THR A 363 -15.85 0.07 6.62
N PRO A 364 -16.51 0.21 7.78
CA PRO A 364 -16.22 -0.56 8.99
C PRO A 364 -16.37 -2.09 8.82
N GLY A 365 -15.56 -2.86 9.52
CA GLY A 365 -15.67 -4.34 9.56
C GLY A 365 -15.26 -5.04 8.25
N THR A 366 -14.26 -4.47 7.56
CA THR A 366 -13.75 -4.89 6.26
C THR A 366 -12.34 -5.46 6.33
N LEU A 367 -11.74 -5.55 7.53
CA LEU A 367 -10.40 -6.10 7.71
C LEU A 367 -10.35 -7.62 7.61
N SER A 368 -9.25 -8.06 7.03
CA SER A 368 -8.79 -9.44 6.98
C SER A 368 -7.72 -9.67 8.06
N ASN A 369 -7.22 -10.90 8.17
CA ASN A 369 -6.14 -11.27 9.10
C ASN A 369 -6.39 -10.84 10.57
N PRO A 370 -7.58 -11.13 11.16
CA PRO A 370 -7.98 -10.60 12.47
C PRO A 370 -7.28 -11.23 13.69
N ALA A 371 -6.50 -12.31 13.52
CA ALA A 371 -6.02 -13.12 14.63
C ALA A 371 -5.12 -12.35 15.62
N PRO A 372 -5.26 -12.56 16.95
CA PRO A 372 -4.50 -11.81 17.94
C PRO A 372 -3.06 -12.29 18.14
N TRP A 373 -2.58 -13.29 17.39
CA TRP A 373 -1.15 -13.63 17.34
C TRP A 373 -0.45 -13.05 16.11
N LEU A 374 -1.18 -12.48 15.15
CA LEU A 374 -0.66 -11.68 14.04
C LEU A 374 -0.33 -10.24 14.47
N ILE A 375 0.51 -9.56 13.67
CA ILE A 375 0.57 -8.10 13.57
C ILE A 375 -0.17 -7.69 12.30
N THR A 376 -1.35 -7.08 12.43
CA THR A 376 -2.21 -6.71 11.28
C THR A 376 -2.03 -5.24 10.94
N VAL A 377 -1.62 -4.94 9.70
CA VAL A 377 -1.09 -3.61 9.31
C VAL A 377 -2.02 -2.87 8.34
N GLY A 378 -2.44 -1.66 8.75
CA GLY A 378 -3.16 -0.70 7.90
C GLY A 378 -2.24 0.16 7.05
N ALA A 379 -2.77 0.73 5.96
CA ALA A 379 -2.01 1.52 5.00
C ALA A 379 -2.25 3.03 5.13
N SER A 380 -1.19 3.80 4.95
CA SER A 380 -1.19 5.27 4.95
C SER A 380 -0.35 5.86 3.83
N SER A 381 -0.57 7.15 3.55
CA SER A 381 0.30 7.98 2.74
C SER A 381 1.63 8.26 3.43
N LEU A 382 2.58 8.73 2.63
CA LEU A 382 3.84 9.35 3.06
C LEU A 382 3.86 10.79 2.53
N ASP A 383 4.85 11.59 2.91
CA ASP A 383 4.95 13.01 2.55
C ASP A 383 5.48 13.27 1.13
N ARG A 384 5.25 12.34 0.20
CA ARG A 384 5.56 12.50 -1.24
C ARG A 384 4.31 12.21 -2.06
N ASP A 385 4.02 13.10 -2.99
CA ASP A 385 2.90 12.98 -3.92
C ASP A 385 3.34 13.25 -5.37
N PHE A 386 2.45 13.01 -6.33
CA PHE A 386 2.68 13.25 -7.74
C PHE A 386 1.68 14.27 -8.27
N ILE A 387 2.19 15.47 -8.54
CA ILE A 387 1.38 16.66 -8.75
C ILE A 387 1.57 17.14 -10.19
N GLY A 388 0.52 17.10 -10.99
CA GLY A 388 0.42 17.71 -12.31
C GLY A 388 -0.49 18.94 -12.28
N GLY A 389 -1.10 19.24 -13.43
CA GLY A 389 -2.13 20.27 -13.52
C GLY A 389 -3.10 20.03 -14.66
N LEU A 390 -4.26 20.66 -14.57
CA LEU A 390 -5.25 20.75 -15.63
C LEU A 390 -5.50 22.22 -15.94
N VAL A 391 -5.37 22.59 -17.20
CA VAL A 391 -5.68 23.92 -17.73
C VAL A 391 -6.84 23.76 -18.71
N LEU A 392 -7.97 24.42 -18.44
CA LEU A 392 -9.10 24.49 -19.36
C LEU A 392 -8.91 25.65 -20.34
N GLY A 393 -9.51 25.56 -21.53
CA GLY A 393 -9.36 26.58 -22.58
C GLY A 393 -9.97 27.95 -22.25
N ASN A 394 -10.68 28.10 -21.12
CA ASN A 394 -11.07 29.39 -20.55
C ASN A 394 -10.01 29.99 -19.59
N GLY A 395 -8.83 29.38 -19.48
CA GLY A 395 -7.75 29.78 -18.58
C GLY A 395 -7.87 29.23 -17.15
N TYR A 396 -8.97 28.55 -16.80
CA TYR A 396 -9.10 27.93 -15.48
C TYR A 396 -8.03 26.86 -15.29
N THR A 397 -7.12 27.11 -14.34
CA THR A 397 -5.99 26.24 -14.03
C THR A 397 -6.16 25.66 -12.63
N VAL A 398 -5.89 24.37 -12.49
CA VAL A 398 -6.02 23.65 -11.21
C VAL A 398 -4.91 22.62 -11.07
N GLU A 399 -4.38 22.49 -9.85
CA GLU A 399 -3.43 21.46 -9.47
C GLU A 399 -4.12 20.08 -9.45
N THR A 400 -3.45 19.04 -9.94
CA THR A 400 -4.04 17.69 -10.07
C THR A 400 -3.12 16.61 -9.56
N GLU A 401 -3.69 15.51 -9.05
CA GLU A 401 -2.91 14.31 -8.77
C GLU A 401 -2.66 13.59 -10.10
N SER A 402 -1.40 13.28 -10.41
CA SER A 402 -1.00 12.67 -11.69
C SER A 402 0.38 12.01 -11.65
N ILE A 403 0.44 10.74 -12.06
CA ILE A 403 1.66 9.99 -12.39
C ILE A 403 1.97 9.99 -13.89
N THR A 404 1.42 10.95 -14.64
CA THR A 404 1.58 11.06 -16.10
C THR A 404 2.84 11.83 -16.47
N ALA A 405 3.85 11.12 -16.98
CA ALA A 405 5.05 11.75 -17.55
C ALA A 405 4.85 12.24 -19.02
N LEU A 406 3.71 11.90 -19.63
CA LEU A 406 3.39 12.23 -21.02
C LEU A 406 3.13 13.73 -21.18
N LYS A 407 3.92 14.38 -22.03
CA LYS A 407 3.75 15.79 -22.38
C LYS A 407 2.66 15.96 -23.44
N MET A 408 1.72 16.87 -23.18
CA MET A 408 0.84 17.41 -24.21
C MET A 408 1.56 18.51 -25.00
N ASN A 409 1.42 18.51 -26.33
CA ASN A 409 2.03 19.53 -27.20
C ASN A 409 1.08 20.69 -27.54
N LYS A 410 -0.23 20.51 -27.32
CA LYS A 410 -1.29 21.48 -27.60
C LYS A 410 -2.50 21.16 -26.74
N PHE A 411 -3.41 22.13 -26.57
CA PHE A 411 -4.75 21.86 -26.04
C PHE A 411 -5.47 20.86 -26.95
N ALA A 412 -6.24 19.96 -26.35
CA ALA A 412 -7.10 19.02 -27.06
C ALA A 412 -8.58 19.29 -26.68
N PRO A 413 -9.55 19.07 -27.61
CA PRO A 413 -10.98 19.23 -27.32
C PRO A 413 -11.42 18.41 -26.11
N LEU A 414 -12.42 18.86 -25.35
CA LEU A 414 -12.86 18.22 -24.12
C LEU A 414 -14.31 17.74 -24.27
N VAL A 415 -14.59 16.49 -23.89
CA VAL A 415 -15.94 15.90 -23.99
C VAL A 415 -16.35 15.22 -22.70
N TYR A 416 -17.64 15.34 -22.37
CA TYR A 416 -18.25 14.57 -21.29
C TYR A 416 -18.57 13.15 -21.78
N ALA A 417 -18.23 12.14 -20.98
CA ALA A 417 -18.36 10.73 -21.36
C ALA A 417 -19.80 10.32 -21.77
N GLY A 418 -20.82 10.90 -21.13
CA GLY A 418 -22.23 10.62 -21.46
C GLY A 418 -22.62 11.01 -22.89
N ASP A 419 -22.05 12.08 -23.43
CA ASP A 419 -22.38 12.61 -24.77
C ASP A 419 -21.81 11.75 -25.91
N VAL A 420 -20.75 10.98 -25.62
CA VAL A 420 -20.06 10.07 -26.56
C VAL A 420 -20.36 8.59 -26.29
N SER A 421 -21.41 8.30 -25.52
CA SER A 421 -21.91 6.96 -25.17
C SER A 421 -22.30 6.08 -26.37
N VAL A 422 -22.08 4.76 -26.27
CA VAL A 422 -22.65 3.77 -27.22
C VAL A 422 -24.16 3.65 -27.00
N PRO A 423 -25.02 3.68 -28.05
CA PRO A 423 -26.47 3.62 -27.88
C PRO A 423 -26.91 2.23 -27.43
N GLY A 424 -27.84 2.14 -26.48
CA GLY A 424 -28.44 0.89 -26.02
C GLY A 424 -27.77 0.25 -24.80
N ILE A 425 -26.57 0.70 -24.40
CA ILE A 425 -26.06 0.45 -23.04
C ILE A 425 -26.90 1.30 -22.09
N ALA A 426 -27.40 0.70 -21.00
CA ALA A 426 -28.41 1.32 -20.14
C ALA A 426 -27.95 2.70 -19.62
N LEU A 427 -28.78 3.73 -19.86
CA LEU A 427 -28.60 5.11 -19.39
C LEU A 427 -28.86 5.27 -17.87
N ASN A 428 -28.61 4.22 -17.09
CA ASN A 428 -28.45 4.37 -15.65
C ASN A 428 -27.14 5.15 -15.45
N ASN A 429 -27.27 6.42 -15.04
CA ASN A 429 -26.26 7.49 -15.12
C ASN A 429 -24.83 7.11 -14.67
N THR A 430 -24.67 6.08 -13.83
CA THR A 430 -23.38 5.56 -13.36
C THR A 430 -22.54 4.84 -14.42
N TYR A 431 -23.12 4.07 -15.35
CA TYR A 431 -22.31 3.15 -16.18
C TYR A 431 -21.47 3.89 -17.24
N THR A 432 -22.08 4.79 -18.02
CA THR A 432 -21.37 5.44 -19.13
C THR A 432 -20.59 6.69 -18.73
N ALA A 433 -21.01 7.37 -17.66
CA ALA A 433 -20.27 8.51 -17.11
C ALA A 433 -18.88 8.13 -16.56
N GLN A 434 -18.64 6.85 -16.27
CA GLN A 434 -17.38 6.36 -15.68
C GLN A 434 -16.31 5.93 -16.70
N CYS A 435 -16.54 6.08 -18.02
CA CYS A 435 -15.60 5.65 -19.07
C CYS A 435 -15.18 4.17 -18.95
N LEU A 436 -16.17 3.30 -18.71
CA LEU A 436 -15.98 1.85 -18.57
C LEU A 436 -15.61 1.22 -19.93
N ARG A 437 -15.15 -0.03 -19.90
CA ARG A 437 -14.70 -0.73 -21.12
C ARG A 437 -15.83 -0.78 -22.14
N ASN A 438 -15.54 -0.44 -23.40
CA ASN A 438 -16.50 -0.41 -24.51
C ASN A 438 -17.74 0.49 -24.34
N SER A 439 -17.79 1.37 -23.32
CA SER A 439 -18.98 2.23 -23.07
C SER A 439 -19.07 3.46 -23.98
N LEU A 440 -17.97 3.84 -24.64
CA LEU A 440 -17.84 5.05 -25.45
C LEU A 440 -17.69 4.69 -26.94
N LYS A 441 -18.35 5.45 -27.82
CA LYS A 441 -18.30 5.27 -29.29
C LYS A 441 -16.86 5.46 -29.80
N PRO A 442 -16.17 4.41 -30.28
CA PRO A 442 -14.78 4.53 -30.70
C PRO A 442 -14.57 5.61 -31.76
N GLU A 443 -15.53 5.81 -32.67
CA GLU A 443 -15.47 6.86 -33.71
C GLU A 443 -15.44 8.30 -33.16
N LEU A 444 -16.08 8.55 -32.01
CA LEU A 444 -16.15 9.89 -31.39
C LEU A 444 -15.02 10.16 -30.40
N VAL A 445 -14.33 9.10 -29.96
CA VAL A 445 -13.17 9.17 -29.06
C VAL A 445 -11.91 8.56 -29.69
N ASN A 446 -11.84 8.54 -31.03
CA ASN A 446 -10.97 7.63 -31.76
C ASN A 446 -9.48 7.91 -31.52
N VAL A 447 -8.81 6.97 -30.85
CA VAL A 447 -7.35 6.99 -30.63
C VAL A 447 -6.74 5.89 -31.51
N PRO A 448 -5.90 6.21 -32.51
CA PRO A 448 -5.41 5.21 -33.46
C PRO A 448 -4.55 4.07 -32.89
N TYR A 449 -4.09 4.16 -31.63
CA TYR A 449 -3.30 3.12 -30.97
C TYR A 449 -3.59 3.00 -29.46
N SER A 450 -3.64 1.77 -28.96
CA SER A 450 -3.95 1.41 -27.57
C SER A 450 -2.73 1.51 -26.65
N HIS A 451 -2.23 2.72 -26.39
CA HIS A 451 -1.19 2.98 -25.39
C HIS A 451 -1.55 4.15 -24.48
N PHE A 452 -0.83 4.26 -23.35
CA PHE A 452 -1.10 5.19 -22.25
C PHE A 452 -1.37 6.62 -22.70
N VAL A 453 -2.44 7.19 -22.16
CA VAL A 453 -2.90 8.55 -22.43
C VAL A 453 -2.52 9.49 -21.29
N ALA A 454 -2.33 10.78 -21.58
CA ALA A 454 -2.08 11.74 -20.52
C ALA A 454 -3.32 11.87 -19.61
N THR A 455 -3.14 11.73 -18.29
CA THR A 455 -4.22 11.64 -17.29
C THR A 455 -3.99 12.62 -16.15
N ALA A 456 -5.05 13.27 -15.69
CA ALA A 456 -5.10 14.12 -14.51
C ALA A 456 -6.30 13.74 -13.65
N SER A 457 -6.11 13.55 -12.34
CA SER A 457 -7.20 13.31 -11.38
C SER A 457 -7.54 14.61 -10.65
N VAL A 458 -8.84 14.92 -10.56
CA VAL A 458 -9.38 16.17 -10.00
C VAL A 458 -10.37 15.87 -8.86
N THR A 459 -10.51 16.80 -7.91
CA THR A 459 -11.48 16.69 -6.81
C THR A 459 -12.92 16.88 -7.31
N PRO A 460 -13.95 16.38 -6.60
CA PRO A 460 -15.36 16.58 -6.98
C PRO A 460 -15.74 18.05 -7.20
N THR A 461 -15.27 18.94 -6.32
CA THR A 461 -15.44 20.42 -6.44
C THR A 461 -14.82 21.05 -7.68
N VAL A 462 -13.90 20.33 -8.34
CA VAL A 462 -13.27 20.73 -9.61
C VAL A 462 -14.01 20.06 -10.78
N VAL A 463 -14.51 18.84 -10.60
CA VAL A 463 -15.37 18.16 -11.58
C VAL A 463 -16.60 19.01 -11.92
N GLU A 464 -17.29 19.59 -10.94
CA GLU A 464 -18.43 20.49 -11.17
C GLU A 464 -18.08 21.66 -12.11
N LYS A 465 -16.94 22.32 -11.87
CA LYS A 465 -16.44 23.44 -12.69
C LYS A 465 -16.03 23.00 -14.10
N VAL A 466 -15.44 21.80 -14.22
CA VAL A 466 -15.09 21.20 -15.51
C VAL A 466 -16.36 20.87 -16.31
N LEU A 467 -17.40 20.34 -15.65
CA LEU A 467 -18.69 20.05 -16.29
C LEU A 467 -19.44 21.32 -16.71
N ASP A 468 -19.43 22.37 -15.87
CA ASP A 468 -20.01 23.66 -16.23
C ASP A 468 -19.29 24.30 -17.43
N TYR A 469 -17.95 24.23 -17.46
CA TYR A 469 -17.15 24.64 -18.60
C TYR A 469 -17.47 23.85 -19.88
N ILE A 470 -17.67 22.53 -19.78
CA ILE A 470 -18.07 21.70 -20.93
C ILE A 470 -19.48 22.09 -21.43
N LYS A 471 -20.44 22.32 -20.52
CA LYS A 471 -21.83 22.68 -20.86
C LYS A 471 -21.96 24.09 -21.45
N THR A 472 -21.16 25.04 -21.00
CA THR A 472 -21.22 26.45 -21.43
C THR A 472 -20.29 26.77 -22.61
N GLY A 473 -19.22 25.99 -22.79
CA GLY A 473 -18.25 26.15 -23.87
C GLY A 473 -18.78 25.71 -25.23
N LYS A 474 -18.56 26.52 -26.27
CA LYS A 474 -18.90 26.13 -27.66
C LYS A 474 -17.99 25.05 -28.24
N ASN A 475 -16.71 25.08 -27.87
CA ASN A 475 -15.66 24.11 -28.19
C ASN A 475 -14.74 24.01 -26.96
N PRO A 476 -15.17 23.35 -25.87
CA PRO A 476 -14.35 23.22 -24.67
C PRO A 476 -13.06 22.46 -25.00
N THR A 477 -11.95 22.86 -24.39
CA THR A 477 -10.62 22.26 -24.59
C THR A 477 -9.89 22.14 -23.25
N ALA A 478 -8.92 21.25 -23.17
CA ALA A 478 -8.08 21.05 -21.99
C ALA A 478 -6.62 20.79 -22.37
N PHE A 479 -5.73 21.11 -21.43
CA PHE A 479 -4.32 20.78 -21.44
C PHE A 479 -3.92 20.18 -20.08
N ILE A 480 -3.21 19.06 -20.10
CA ILE A 480 -2.71 18.38 -18.92
C ILE A 480 -1.22 18.66 -18.80
N ILE A 481 -0.84 19.29 -17.69
CA ILE A 481 0.55 19.47 -17.30
C ILE A 481 1.02 18.14 -16.68
N PRO A 482 2.15 17.57 -17.16
CA PRO A 482 2.70 16.32 -16.62
C PRO A 482 2.87 16.37 -15.10
N GLY A 483 2.68 15.23 -14.45
CA GLY A 483 2.97 15.09 -13.04
C GLY A 483 4.45 15.33 -12.74
N LYS A 484 4.77 15.88 -11.58
CA LYS A 484 6.11 15.90 -10.98
C LYS A 484 6.07 15.31 -9.58
N THR A 485 7.17 14.73 -9.12
CA THR A 485 7.28 14.33 -7.71
C THR A 485 7.40 15.56 -6.83
N VAL A 486 6.51 15.67 -5.84
CA VAL A 486 6.54 16.69 -4.79
C VAL A 486 6.84 16.00 -3.46
N TYR A 487 7.67 16.63 -2.64
CA TYR A 487 8.07 16.16 -1.31
C TYR A 487 7.63 17.15 -0.23
N LYS A 488 7.48 16.65 1.01
CA LYS A 488 6.89 17.38 2.14
C LYS A 488 5.44 17.80 1.86
N TYR A 489 4.71 16.99 1.09
CA TYR A 489 3.29 17.20 0.80
C TYR A 489 2.46 16.89 2.07
N GLN A 490 1.53 17.78 2.40
CA GLN A 490 0.81 17.78 3.68
C GLN A 490 -0.70 17.62 3.44
N PRO A 491 -1.46 16.98 4.34
CA PRO A 491 -1.02 16.36 5.59
C PRO A 491 -0.44 14.94 5.41
N ALA A 492 0.65 14.62 6.10
CA ALA A 492 1.26 13.30 6.07
C ALA A 492 1.68 12.78 7.48
N PRO A 493 1.43 11.49 7.83
CA PRO A 493 0.63 10.53 7.07
C PRO A 493 -0.87 10.82 7.21
N SER A 494 -1.63 10.46 6.18
CA SER A 494 -3.09 10.26 6.20
C SER A 494 -3.42 8.80 5.92
N MET A 495 -4.58 8.32 6.37
CA MET A 495 -4.99 6.94 6.10
C MET A 495 -5.34 6.79 4.62
N ALA A 496 -4.85 5.70 3.99
CA ALA A 496 -5.31 5.35 2.65
C ALA A 496 -6.80 4.96 2.70
N GLY A 497 -7.54 5.33 1.65
CA GLY A 497 -8.99 5.08 1.56
C GLY A 497 -9.33 3.60 1.53
N PHE A 498 -8.66 2.87 0.64
CA PHE A 498 -8.80 1.42 0.51
C PHE A 498 -8.40 0.66 1.78
N SER A 499 -7.62 1.22 2.71
CA SER A 499 -7.15 0.47 3.89
C SER A 499 -8.35 -0.02 4.71
N SER A 500 -8.54 -1.33 4.77
CA SER A 500 -9.64 -1.96 5.49
C SER A 500 -9.71 -1.52 6.96
N ARG A 501 -10.93 -1.53 7.51
CA ARG A 501 -11.22 -1.03 8.85
C ARG A 501 -11.71 -2.14 9.78
N GLY A 502 -11.44 -1.95 11.07
CA GLY A 502 -12.11 -2.68 12.15
C GLY A 502 -13.59 -2.30 12.29
N PRO A 503 -14.32 -2.91 13.25
CA PRO A 503 -13.85 -3.85 14.26
C PRO A 503 -13.42 -5.22 13.70
N ASN A 504 -12.72 -6.01 14.51
CA ASN A 504 -12.54 -7.43 14.28
C ASN A 504 -13.90 -8.14 14.41
N LEU A 505 -14.42 -8.68 13.31
CA LEU A 505 -15.73 -9.35 13.29
C LEU A 505 -15.68 -10.85 13.63
N VAL A 506 -14.48 -11.43 13.81
CA VAL A 506 -14.30 -12.79 14.35
C VAL A 506 -14.30 -12.77 15.87
N ASP A 507 -13.63 -11.79 16.49
CA ASP A 507 -13.79 -11.50 17.92
C ASP A 507 -13.69 -9.99 18.24
N LEU A 508 -14.84 -9.42 18.62
CA LEU A 508 -15.00 -8.01 19.00
C LEU A 508 -14.21 -7.61 20.27
N ASN A 509 -13.66 -8.57 21.03
CA ASN A 509 -12.79 -8.29 22.19
C ASN A 509 -11.36 -7.86 21.81
N ILE A 510 -10.96 -8.01 20.55
CA ILE A 510 -9.64 -7.63 20.03
C ILE A 510 -9.78 -6.46 19.06
N LEU A 511 -9.07 -5.36 19.34
CA LEU A 511 -9.02 -4.19 18.44
C LEU A 511 -8.03 -4.48 17.30
N LYS A 512 -8.50 -4.32 16.06
CA LYS A 512 -7.71 -4.41 14.82
C LYS A 512 -8.05 -3.25 13.87
N PRO A 513 -7.17 -2.82 12.96
CA PRO A 513 -5.78 -3.27 12.80
C PRO A 513 -4.92 -2.91 14.03
N ASP A 514 -3.71 -3.44 14.13
CA ASP A 514 -2.83 -3.20 15.26
C ASP A 514 -2.09 -1.86 15.16
N ILE A 515 -1.66 -1.55 13.93
CA ILE A 515 -0.75 -0.46 13.60
C ILE A 515 -0.90 -0.09 12.12
N THR A 516 -0.40 1.08 11.74
CA THR A 516 -0.35 1.57 10.37
C THR A 516 1.08 1.84 9.91
N ALA A 517 1.35 1.66 8.62
CA ALA A 517 2.62 2.01 7.97
C ALA A 517 2.38 2.56 6.54
N PRO A 518 3.42 3.09 5.85
CA PRO A 518 3.30 3.56 4.47
C PRO A 518 2.90 2.42 3.55
N GLY A 519 1.83 2.64 2.78
CA GLY A 519 1.29 1.64 1.85
C GLY A 519 0.61 2.27 0.63
N LEU A 520 0.71 3.59 0.45
CA LEU A 520 0.25 4.29 -0.73
C LEU A 520 1.47 4.71 -1.56
N ASN A 521 1.44 4.44 -2.86
CA ASN A 521 2.43 4.87 -3.83
C ASN A 521 3.88 4.50 -3.47
N ILE A 522 4.11 3.24 -3.05
CA ILE A 522 5.43 2.76 -2.62
C ILE A 522 6.25 2.31 -3.82
N LEU A 523 7.48 2.83 -3.96
CA LEU A 523 8.42 2.43 -5.00
C LEU A 523 9.28 1.27 -4.50
N ALA A 524 9.23 0.12 -5.17
CA ALA A 524 10.09 -1.02 -4.88
C ALA A 524 10.39 -1.80 -6.16
N ALA A 525 11.17 -2.89 -6.06
CA ALA A 525 11.54 -3.69 -7.22
C ALA A 525 10.32 -4.32 -7.89
N TRP A 526 10.37 -4.46 -9.21
CA TRP A 526 9.31 -5.08 -10.00
C TRP A 526 9.82 -6.30 -10.78
N SER A 527 8.90 -7.14 -11.25
CA SER A 527 9.23 -8.27 -12.11
C SER A 527 9.49 -7.80 -13.54
N GLY A 528 10.53 -8.33 -14.18
CA GLY A 528 10.76 -8.13 -15.62
C GLY A 528 9.72 -8.82 -16.52
N ALA A 529 8.84 -9.66 -15.94
CA ALA A 529 7.82 -10.43 -16.65
C ALA A 529 6.38 -9.90 -16.49
N ASP A 530 6.17 -8.76 -15.82
CA ASP A 530 4.90 -8.04 -15.83
C ASP A 530 5.08 -6.56 -16.13
N SER A 531 4.06 -5.96 -16.75
CA SER A 531 4.05 -4.54 -17.04
C SER A 531 3.66 -3.71 -15.81
N PRO A 532 4.12 -2.46 -15.68
CA PRO A 532 3.81 -1.60 -14.54
C PRO A 532 2.32 -1.39 -14.25
N SER A 533 1.44 -1.60 -15.23
CA SER A 533 -0.02 -1.50 -15.07
C SER A 533 -0.76 -2.83 -15.07
N LYS A 534 -0.09 -3.96 -15.30
CA LYS A 534 -0.65 -5.33 -15.41
C LYS A 534 -1.75 -5.54 -16.46
N VAL A 535 -1.90 -4.63 -17.43
CA VAL A 535 -2.88 -4.79 -18.53
C VAL A 535 -2.23 -5.42 -19.75
N SER A 536 -2.99 -6.22 -20.49
CA SER A 536 -2.52 -6.99 -21.65
C SER A 536 -1.86 -6.14 -22.77
N ILE A 537 -2.26 -4.87 -22.88
CA ILE A 537 -1.76 -3.90 -23.89
C ILE A 537 -0.53 -3.09 -23.45
N ASP A 538 -0.07 -3.24 -22.19
CA ASP A 538 1.17 -2.62 -21.73
C ASP A 538 2.32 -3.61 -21.85
N HIS A 539 3.29 -3.27 -22.71
CA HIS A 539 4.50 -4.06 -22.96
C HIS A 539 5.76 -3.40 -22.37
N ARG A 540 5.61 -2.32 -21.59
CA ARG A 540 6.74 -1.65 -20.94
C ARG A 540 7.26 -2.54 -19.81
N VAL A 541 8.58 -2.58 -19.66
CA VAL A 541 9.26 -3.25 -18.54
C VAL A 541 9.92 -2.19 -17.67
N ALA A 542 9.92 -2.38 -16.36
CA ALA A 542 10.58 -1.49 -15.41
C ALA A 542 11.25 -2.28 -14.28
N ASP A 543 12.48 -1.91 -13.89
CA ASP A 543 13.18 -2.50 -12.73
C ASP A 543 12.46 -2.17 -11.40
N TYR A 544 11.74 -1.04 -11.36
CA TYR A 544 11.06 -0.49 -10.18
C TYR A 544 9.70 0.09 -10.55
N ASN A 545 8.69 -0.14 -9.72
CA ASN A 545 7.32 0.33 -9.94
C ASN A 545 6.66 0.86 -8.65
N PHE A 546 5.65 1.71 -8.80
CA PHE A 546 4.76 2.07 -7.70
C PHE A 546 3.67 1.01 -7.53
N ASP A 547 3.43 0.60 -6.29
CA ASP A 547 2.22 -0.17 -5.92
C ASP A 547 1.60 0.43 -4.65
N SER A 548 0.30 0.19 -4.47
CA SER A 548 -0.53 0.75 -3.40
C SER A 548 -1.38 -0.34 -2.76
N GLY A 549 -1.14 -0.59 -1.48
CA GLY A 549 -1.93 -1.52 -0.70
C GLY A 549 -1.47 -1.67 0.75
N THR A 550 -2.31 -2.28 1.57
CA THR A 550 -1.87 -2.84 2.86
C THR A 550 -0.78 -3.90 2.67
N SER A 551 -0.71 -4.54 1.50
CA SER A 551 0.42 -5.34 1.02
C SER A 551 1.77 -4.65 1.05
N MET A 552 1.83 -3.32 0.88
CA MET A 552 3.10 -2.56 0.93
C MET A 552 3.37 -2.04 2.34
N SER A 553 2.34 -1.85 3.18
CA SER A 553 2.50 -1.50 4.60
C SER A 553 2.96 -2.69 5.46
N CYS A 554 2.52 -3.91 5.13
CA CYS A 554 2.96 -5.16 5.76
C CYS A 554 4.51 -5.31 5.78
N PRO A 555 5.22 -5.30 4.64
CA PRO A 555 6.67 -5.46 4.59
C PRO A 555 7.45 -4.31 5.26
N HIS A 556 6.89 -3.09 5.35
CA HIS A 556 7.50 -2.04 6.18
C HIS A 556 7.53 -2.43 7.67
N VAL A 557 6.47 -3.05 8.17
CA VAL A 557 6.46 -3.57 9.55
C VAL A 557 7.37 -4.81 9.68
N SER A 558 7.39 -5.71 8.69
CA SER A 558 8.29 -6.87 8.66
C SER A 558 9.78 -6.48 8.70
N GLY A 559 10.19 -5.49 7.93
CA GLY A 559 11.56 -4.96 7.95
C GLY A 559 11.93 -4.34 9.30
N ALA A 560 11.02 -3.56 9.90
CA ALA A 560 11.24 -3.01 11.24
C ALA A 560 11.32 -4.09 12.33
N ILE A 561 10.50 -5.14 12.26
CA ILE A 561 10.61 -6.31 13.15
C ILE A 561 11.96 -7.00 12.98
N ALA A 562 12.46 -7.15 11.73
CA ALA A 562 13.75 -7.78 11.48
C ALA A 562 14.90 -7.00 12.12
N LEU A 563 14.91 -5.67 12.02
CA LEU A 563 15.87 -4.81 12.74
C LEU A 563 15.76 -4.98 14.26
N LEU A 564 14.55 -4.93 14.81
CA LEU A 564 14.31 -5.11 16.24
C LEU A 564 14.70 -6.50 16.75
N LYS A 565 14.64 -7.54 15.90
CA LYS A 565 15.07 -8.91 16.26
C LYS A 565 16.61 -9.02 16.35
N VAL A 566 17.39 -8.19 15.64
CA VAL A 566 18.85 -8.11 15.84
C VAL A 566 19.18 -7.49 17.19
N ILE A 567 18.52 -6.38 17.55
CA ILE A 567 18.74 -5.70 18.83
C ILE A 567 18.23 -6.56 20.00
N HIS A 568 17.05 -7.18 19.84
CA HIS A 568 16.35 -7.92 20.89
C HIS A 568 16.08 -9.39 20.49
N PRO A 569 17.13 -10.22 20.30
CA PRO A 569 16.97 -11.58 19.77
C PRO A 569 16.13 -12.49 20.68
N LYS A 570 16.12 -12.22 22.00
CA LYS A 570 15.36 -12.97 23.00
C LYS A 570 13.91 -12.50 23.16
N TRP A 571 13.47 -11.41 22.52
CA TRP A 571 12.08 -10.96 22.65
C TRP A 571 11.11 -11.91 21.96
N SER A 572 9.92 -12.02 22.57
CA SER A 572 8.80 -12.76 22.00
C SER A 572 8.18 -11.98 20.84
N SER A 573 7.50 -12.70 19.94
CA SER A 573 6.63 -12.08 18.92
C SER A 573 5.64 -11.07 19.52
N ALA A 574 5.07 -11.38 20.70
CA ALA A 574 4.18 -10.49 21.43
C ALA A 574 4.89 -9.22 21.95
N ALA A 575 6.11 -9.34 22.46
CA ALA A 575 6.91 -8.21 22.95
C ALA A 575 7.31 -7.27 21.80
N LEU A 576 7.75 -7.81 20.66
CA LEU A 576 8.09 -7.03 19.46
C LEU A 576 6.86 -6.29 18.90
N ARG A 577 5.70 -6.96 18.79
CA ARG A 577 4.43 -6.31 18.44
C ARG A 577 4.09 -5.21 19.45
N SER A 578 4.20 -5.50 20.75
CA SER A 578 3.93 -4.51 21.79
C SER A 578 4.82 -3.28 21.66
N ALA A 579 6.12 -3.44 21.39
CA ALA A 579 7.05 -2.34 21.26
C ALA A 579 6.68 -1.40 20.10
N LEU A 580 6.31 -1.94 18.94
CA LEU A 580 5.80 -1.15 17.82
C LEU A 580 4.50 -0.41 18.17
N MET A 581 3.52 -1.12 18.77
CA MET A 581 2.21 -0.55 19.08
C MET A 581 2.26 0.55 20.15
N THR A 582 3.05 0.39 21.21
CA THR A 582 3.07 1.31 22.36
C THR A 582 3.93 2.56 22.15
N THR A 583 4.65 2.62 21.03
CA THR A 583 5.58 3.71 20.64
C THR A 583 5.15 4.44 19.35
N ALA A 584 4.11 3.92 18.69
CA ALA A 584 3.42 4.50 17.54
C ALA A 584 2.95 5.95 17.79
N PHE A 585 2.72 6.69 16.71
CA PHE A 585 2.23 8.07 16.76
C PHE A 585 0.90 8.22 16.03
N MET A 586 0.08 9.16 16.51
CA MET A 586 -1.29 9.38 16.00
C MET A 586 -1.49 10.82 15.49
N THR A 587 -0.41 11.47 15.05
CA THR A 587 -0.44 12.84 14.53
C THR A 587 0.26 12.94 13.19
N ASN A 588 -0.22 13.79 12.30
CA ASN A 588 0.50 14.16 11.08
C ASN A 588 1.67 15.12 11.39
N ASP A 589 2.42 15.45 10.35
CA ASP A 589 3.47 16.47 10.29
C ASP A 589 2.98 17.87 10.69
N GLU A 590 1.73 18.23 10.39
CA GLU A 590 1.07 19.44 10.91
C GLU A 590 0.77 19.40 12.43
N LYS A 591 1.13 18.31 13.14
CA LYS A 591 0.85 18.04 14.56
C LYS A 591 -0.64 17.87 14.91
N LYS A 592 -1.53 17.81 13.92
CA LYS A 592 -2.95 17.46 14.05
C LYS A 592 -3.11 15.93 14.13
N PRO A 593 -4.25 15.36 14.56
CA PRO A 593 -4.48 13.93 14.45
C PRO A 593 -4.32 13.42 13.01
N ILE A 594 -3.82 12.19 12.83
CA ILE A 594 -3.84 11.52 11.51
C ILE A 594 -5.28 11.50 11.01
N GLN A 595 -5.47 11.85 9.74
CA GLN A 595 -6.80 11.97 9.13
C GLN A 595 -7.20 10.72 8.35
N ASP A 596 -8.50 10.49 8.21
CA ASP A 596 -9.07 9.59 7.22
C ASP A 596 -9.31 10.29 5.87
N THR A 597 -9.90 9.58 4.91
CA THR A 597 -10.20 10.11 3.55
C THR A 597 -11.18 11.27 3.53
N ASN A 598 -11.90 11.49 4.63
CA ASN A 598 -12.93 12.51 4.73
C ASN A 598 -12.39 13.75 5.48
N GLY A 599 -11.07 13.80 5.72
CA GLY A 599 -10.39 14.82 6.50
C GLY A 599 -10.67 14.76 8.01
N LEU A 600 -11.40 13.75 8.48
CA LEU A 600 -11.77 13.59 9.89
C LEU A 600 -10.64 12.87 10.65
N PRO A 601 -10.51 13.05 11.97
CA PRO A 601 -9.53 12.29 12.76
C PRO A 601 -9.74 10.78 12.66
N ALA A 602 -8.79 10.07 12.07
CA ALA A 602 -8.84 8.63 11.91
C ALA A 602 -8.93 7.94 13.27
N ASN A 603 -9.94 7.07 13.42
CA ASN A 603 -10.20 6.36 14.66
C ASN A 603 -9.33 5.07 14.78
N PRO A 604 -9.23 4.45 15.96
CA PRO A 604 -8.48 3.20 16.15
C PRO A 604 -8.87 2.01 15.26
N PHE A 605 -10.04 1.97 14.64
CA PHE A 605 -10.35 0.94 13.62
C PHE A 605 -9.79 1.27 12.24
N ALA A 606 -9.33 2.49 12.01
CA ALA A 606 -8.51 2.85 10.85
C ALA A 606 -7.01 2.68 11.13
N LEU A 607 -6.51 3.22 12.25
CA LEU A 607 -5.06 3.31 12.52
C LEU A 607 -4.49 2.38 13.62
N GLY A 608 -5.33 1.60 14.29
CA GLY A 608 -4.93 0.76 15.41
C GLY A 608 -4.37 1.57 16.60
N SER A 609 -3.06 1.43 16.81
CA SER A 609 -2.28 2.18 17.81
C SER A 609 -1.68 3.47 17.25
N GLY A 610 -1.67 3.65 15.93
CA GLY A 610 -1.04 4.75 15.21
C GLY A 610 -0.12 4.28 14.09
N HIS A 611 0.56 5.24 13.47
CA HIS A 611 1.63 4.98 12.53
C HIS A 611 2.89 4.50 13.28
N PHE A 612 3.56 3.47 12.76
CA PHE A 612 4.74 2.86 13.40
C PHE A 612 5.97 3.78 13.43
N ARG A 613 6.87 3.56 14.41
CA ARG A 613 8.13 4.29 14.64
C ARG A 613 9.24 3.31 15.08
N PRO A 614 9.99 2.71 14.14
CA PRO A 614 11.01 1.69 14.45
C PRO A 614 12.03 2.15 15.50
N THR A 615 12.57 3.36 15.35
CA THR A 615 13.57 3.96 16.25
C THR A 615 13.08 4.24 17.68
N LYS A 616 11.76 4.18 17.94
CA LYS A 616 11.21 4.24 19.31
C LYS A 616 10.74 2.89 19.83
N ALA A 617 10.53 1.91 18.97
CA ALA A 617 10.32 0.52 19.37
C ALA A 617 11.62 -0.18 19.81
N GLU A 618 12.79 0.42 19.55
CA GLU A 618 14.09 0.00 20.10
C GLU A 618 14.06 -0.07 21.64
N ASP A 619 13.64 1.01 22.30
CA ASP A 619 13.36 1.01 23.75
C ASP A 619 11.95 1.56 24.03
N PRO A 620 10.95 0.66 24.19
CA PRO A 620 9.59 1.01 24.58
C PRO A 620 9.43 1.21 26.09
N GLY A 621 10.48 0.93 26.90
CA GLY A 621 10.47 0.87 28.36
C GLY A 621 9.70 -0.32 28.94
N LEU A 622 8.46 -0.51 28.50
CA LEU A 622 7.55 -1.58 28.93
C LEU A 622 6.94 -2.33 27.73
N VAL A 623 6.78 -3.66 27.85
CA VAL A 623 6.07 -4.49 26.86
C VAL A 623 4.94 -5.31 27.46
N TYR A 624 3.87 -5.47 26.67
CA TYR A 624 2.76 -6.40 26.89
C TYR A 624 3.09 -7.75 26.25
N ASP A 625 3.87 -8.54 26.99
CA ASP A 625 4.34 -9.87 26.58
C ASP A 625 3.23 -10.94 26.74
N ALA A 626 3.19 -11.91 25.83
CA ALA A 626 2.22 -13.01 25.80
C ALA A 626 2.85 -14.27 25.20
N SER A 627 2.61 -15.41 25.87
CA SER A 627 3.10 -16.74 25.49
C SER A 627 2.15 -17.49 24.56
N TYR A 628 2.62 -18.61 23.99
CA TYR A 628 1.76 -19.56 23.28
C TYR A 628 0.58 -20.03 24.15
N GLN A 629 0.83 -20.34 25.44
CA GLN A 629 -0.23 -20.73 26.38
C GLN A 629 -1.26 -19.59 26.64
N ASP A 630 -0.85 -18.32 26.59
CA ASP A 630 -1.79 -17.20 26.71
C ASP A 630 -2.73 -17.12 25.50
N TYR A 631 -2.26 -17.47 24.29
CA TYR A 631 -3.09 -17.52 23.09
C TYR A 631 -4.04 -18.72 23.10
N LEU A 632 -3.61 -19.89 23.58
CA LEU A 632 -4.50 -21.05 23.77
C LEU A 632 -5.57 -20.78 24.84
N LEU A 633 -5.19 -20.14 25.95
CA LEU A 633 -6.14 -19.71 26.99
C LEU A 633 -7.15 -18.67 26.49
N TYR A 634 -6.71 -17.75 25.62
CA TYR A 634 -7.62 -16.86 24.89
C TYR A 634 -8.50 -17.65 23.91
N GLY A 635 -7.94 -18.64 23.21
CA GLY A 635 -8.66 -19.51 22.27
C GLY A 635 -9.87 -20.19 22.91
N CYS A 636 -9.72 -20.71 24.13
CA CYS A 636 -10.84 -21.22 24.93
C CYS A 636 -12.00 -20.22 25.07
N SER A 637 -11.71 -18.91 25.16
CA SER A 637 -12.73 -17.85 25.25
C SER A 637 -13.37 -17.47 23.90
N ALA A 638 -12.72 -17.83 22.80
CA ALA A 638 -13.17 -17.64 21.42
C ALA A 638 -13.76 -18.93 20.80
N GLY A 639 -14.01 -19.97 21.61
CA GLY A 639 -14.56 -21.26 21.15
C GLY A 639 -13.54 -22.23 20.54
N LEU A 640 -12.24 -21.91 20.60
CA LEU A 640 -11.15 -22.73 20.06
C LEU A 640 -10.62 -23.69 21.15
N THR A 641 -11.32 -24.79 21.41
CA THR A 641 -10.97 -25.68 22.54
C THR A 641 -9.91 -26.73 22.23
N ASN A 642 -9.72 -27.09 20.95
CA ASN A 642 -8.93 -28.28 20.56
C ASN A 642 -7.68 -27.98 19.72
N ILE A 643 -7.35 -26.72 19.42
CA ILE A 643 -6.24 -26.34 18.52
C ILE A 643 -4.91 -27.02 18.89
N ASP A 644 -4.64 -27.14 20.19
CA ASP A 644 -3.56 -27.94 20.75
C ASP A 644 -4.20 -28.99 21.68
N PRO A 645 -4.25 -30.28 21.29
CA PRO A 645 -4.86 -31.34 22.10
C PRO A 645 -4.20 -31.58 23.46
N THR A 646 -2.98 -31.08 23.67
CA THR A 646 -2.29 -31.17 24.96
C THR A 646 -2.79 -30.13 25.96
N PHE A 647 -3.37 -29.02 25.47
CA PHE A 647 -3.84 -27.90 26.29
C PHE A 647 -5.32 -28.02 26.63
N LYS A 648 -5.63 -28.34 27.89
CA LYS A 648 -7.03 -28.44 28.36
C LYS A 648 -7.55 -27.09 28.85
N CYS A 649 -8.62 -26.59 28.23
CA CYS A 649 -9.29 -25.37 28.66
C CYS A 649 -9.74 -25.45 30.14
N PRO A 650 -9.50 -24.40 30.95
CA PRO A 650 -9.88 -24.41 32.36
C PRO A 650 -11.40 -24.29 32.53
N ARG A 651 -11.97 -24.94 33.55
CA ARG A 651 -13.42 -24.88 33.88
C ARG A 651 -13.97 -23.45 34.03
N LYS A 652 -13.10 -22.49 34.37
CA LYS A 652 -13.43 -21.06 34.45
C LYS A 652 -12.58 -20.26 33.46
N ILE A 653 -13.08 -20.17 32.22
CA ILE A 653 -12.42 -19.49 31.11
C ILE A 653 -12.36 -17.97 31.39
N PRO A 654 -11.19 -17.32 31.30
CA PRO A 654 -11.08 -15.86 31.37
C PRO A 654 -11.75 -15.20 30.14
N PRO A 655 -12.46 -14.07 30.29
CA PRO A 655 -12.99 -13.33 29.14
C PRO A 655 -11.88 -12.87 28.20
N GLY A 656 -12.08 -12.99 26.87
CA GLY A 656 -11.06 -12.76 25.84
C GLY A 656 -10.36 -11.41 25.90
N TYR A 657 -11.06 -10.35 26.32
CA TYR A 657 -10.45 -9.03 26.56
C TYR A 657 -9.32 -9.01 27.62
N ASN A 658 -9.13 -10.09 28.39
CA ASN A 658 -8.02 -10.26 29.33
C ASN A 658 -6.75 -10.89 28.72
N LEU A 659 -6.75 -11.30 27.44
CA LEU A 659 -5.49 -11.57 26.72
C LEU A 659 -4.55 -10.37 26.93
N ASN A 660 -3.26 -10.62 27.18
CA ASN A 660 -2.32 -9.58 27.57
C ASN A 660 -1.88 -8.71 26.37
N TYR A 661 -2.85 -8.00 25.78
CA TYR A 661 -2.74 -7.32 24.52
C TYR A 661 -2.47 -5.81 24.71
N PRO A 662 -1.64 -5.17 23.85
CA PRO A 662 -1.37 -3.74 23.88
C PRO A 662 -2.53 -2.86 23.35
N SER A 663 -3.75 -3.39 23.28
CA SER A 663 -5.01 -2.65 23.02
C SER A 663 -6.15 -3.23 23.87
N ILE A 664 -7.29 -2.52 23.96
CA ILE A 664 -8.49 -2.99 24.68
C ILE A 664 -9.75 -2.69 23.85
N ALA A 665 -10.44 -3.72 23.34
CA ALA A 665 -11.82 -3.60 22.89
C ALA A 665 -12.76 -4.27 23.90
N ILE A 666 -13.87 -3.61 24.25
CA ILE A 666 -14.90 -4.15 25.16
C ILE A 666 -16.26 -4.03 24.47
N PRO A 667 -16.75 -5.08 23.80
CA PRO A 667 -18.11 -5.07 23.28
C PRO A 667 -19.13 -4.99 24.43
N ASN A 668 -20.25 -4.28 24.21
CA ASN A 668 -21.45 -4.29 25.04
C ASN A 668 -21.25 -3.86 26.52
N LEU A 669 -20.41 -2.85 26.81
CA LEU A 669 -20.16 -2.38 28.18
C LEU A 669 -21.38 -1.66 28.81
N ARG A 670 -22.18 -2.39 29.60
CA ARG A 670 -23.36 -1.82 30.29
C ARG A 670 -23.07 -1.04 31.58
N ARG A 671 -22.09 -1.46 32.41
CA ARG A 671 -21.85 -0.84 33.74
C ARG A 671 -20.37 -0.67 34.10
N LYS A 672 -19.66 -1.80 34.29
CA LYS A 672 -18.27 -1.85 34.73
C LYS A 672 -17.61 -3.11 34.21
N VAL A 673 -16.45 -2.98 33.58
CA VAL A 673 -15.54 -4.10 33.30
C VAL A 673 -14.20 -3.82 33.98
N THR A 674 -13.48 -4.89 34.33
CA THR A 674 -12.14 -4.81 34.92
C THR A 674 -11.21 -5.72 34.14
N VAL A 675 -10.38 -5.10 33.31
CA VAL A 675 -9.41 -5.75 32.43
C VAL A 675 -8.11 -5.97 33.20
N LYS A 676 -7.54 -7.16 33.12
CA LYS A 676 -6.22 -7.47 33.69
C LYS A 676 -5.14 -7.31 32.61
N ARG A 677 -3.98 -6.77 32.99
CA ARG A 677 -2.77 -6.69 32.16
C ARG A 677 -1.52 -6.94 33.00
N THR A 678 -0.48 -7.41 32.34
CA THR A 678 0.88 -7.56 32.86
C THR A 678 1.82 -6.81 31.93
N VAL A 679 2.76 -6.05 32.49
CA VAL A 679 3.86 -5.42 31.73
C VAL A 679 5.19 -5.92 32.26
N THR A 680 6.13 -6.12 31.34
CA THR A 680 7.52 -6.47 31.62
C THR A 680 8.39 -5.24 31.40
N ASN A 681 9.29 -4.91 32.33
CA ASN A 681 10.31 -3.88 32.10
C ASN A 681 11.37 -4.37 31.12
N VAL A 682 11.68 -3.55 30.12
CA VAL A 682 12.73 -3.82 29.12
C VAL A 682 13.67 -2.63 28.89
N GLY A 683 13.37 -1.45 29.46
CA GLY A 683 14.28 -0.31 29.45
C GLY A 683 15.40 -0.41 30.50
N ASP A 684 16.49 0.33 30.27
CA ASP A 684 17.82 0.17 30.88
C ASP A 684 17.91 -0.07 32.40
N ASP A 685 18.90 -0.88 32.80
CA ASP A 685 19.09 -1.44 34.15
C ASP A 685 19.63 -0.45 35.21
N ASN A 686 20.11 0.73 34.81
CA ASN A 686 20.91 1.60 35.69
C ASN A 686 20.12 2.36 36.78
N SER A 687 18.79 2.24 36.88
CA SER A 687 18.03 2.87 37.98
C SER A 687 16.64 2.27 38.23
N THR A 688 16.11 2.49 39.44
CA THR A 688 14.72 2.16 39.79
C THR A 688 13.73 3.02 39.00
N THR A 689 13.14 2.45 37.94
CA THR A 689 12.26 3.18 37.02
C THR A 689 10.80 3.13 37.50
N THR A 690 10.16 4.30 37.59
CA THR A 690 8.78 4.44 38.09
C THR A 690 7.84 5.07 37.07
N TYR A 691 6.85 4.29 36.63
CA TYR A 691 5.85 4.69 35.65
C TYR A 691 4.53 5.13 36.30
N LYS A 692 3.98 6.26 35.87
CA LYS A 692 2.70 6.83 36.32
C LYS A 692 1.60 6.66 35.27
N PHE A 693 0.39 6.28 35.70
CA PHE A 693 -0.77 6.07 34.81
C PHE A 693 -1.51 7.37 34.47
N SER A 694 -1.80 7.59 33.19
CA SER A 694 -2.74 8.64 32.72
C SER A 694 -3.61 8.14 31.56
N SER A 695 -4.76 8.78 31.32
CA SER A 695 -5.70 8.38 30.28
C SER A 695 -6.56 9.53 29.76
N LYS A 696 -7.00 9.43 28.50
CA LYS A 696 -8.15 10.14 27.93
C LYS A 696 -9.28 9.12 27.75
N PRO A 697 -10.23 9.02 28.69
CA PRO A 697 -11.37 8.11 28.57
C PRO A 697 -12.22 8.42 27.33
N PRO A 698 -12.89 7.42 26.74
CA PRO A 698 -13.93 7.65 25.73
C PRO A 698 -15.10 8.49 26.26
N HIS A 699 -15.86 9.12 25.37
CA HIS A 699 -17.05 9.91 25.75
C HIS A 699 -18.07 9.03 26.49
N GLY A 700 -18.67 9.54 27.57
CA GLY A 700 -19.55 8.75 28.45
C GLY A 700 -18.88 7.80 29.44
N PHE A 701 -17.56 7.53 29.35
CA PHE A 701 -16.87 6.54 30.18
C PHE A 701 -15.82 7.14 31.14
N SER A 702 -15.30 6.29 32.03
CA SER A 702 -14.15 6.56 32.89
C SER A 702 -13.22 5.36 32.91
N VAL A 703 -11.90 5.62 32.86
CA VAL A 703 -10.84 4.60 32.80
C VAL A 703 -9.85 4.88 33.93
N LYS A 704 -9.64 3.94 34.84
CA LYS A 704 -8.71 4.07 35.99
C LYS A 704 -7.88 2.80 36.19
N ALA A 705 -6.56 2.94 36.37
CA ALA A 705 -5.69 1.83 36.74
C ALA A 705 -5.66 1.56 38.26
N LYS A 706 -5.40 0.30 38.63
CA LYS A 706 -5.03 -0.14 39.99
C LYS A 706 -3.86 -1.16 39.91
N PRO A 707 -2.67 -0.87 40.48
CA PRO A 707 -2.24 0.42 41.03
C PRO A 707 -2.17 1.52 39.95
N ARG A 708 -1.98 2.79 40.36
CA ARG A 708 -1.78 3.93 39.43
C ARG A 708 -0.30 4.23 39.15
N VAL A 709 0.60 3.58 39.86
CA VAL A 709 2.05 3.71 39.77
C VAL A 709 2.65 2.30 39.73
N LEU A 710 3.66 2.09 38.89
CA LEU A 710 4.40 0.84 38.78
C LEU A 710 5.90 1.15 38.88
N THR A 711 6.58 0.56 39.85
CA THR A 711 8.02 0.74 40.08
C THR A 711 8.75 -0.55 39.80
N PHE A 712 9.81 -0.48 38.99
CA PHE A 712 10.61 -1.60 38.55
C PHE A 712 12.07 -1.39 38.97
N ASN A 713 12.72 -2.47 39.42
CA ASN A 713 14.06 -2.41 40.01
C ASN A 713 15.11 -3.19 39.18
N ARG A 714 14.71 -3.77 38.05
CA ARG A 714 15.55 -4.52 37.09
C ARG A 714 14.82 -4.79 35.77
N ILE A 715 15.55 -5.01 34.69
CA ILE A 715 15.05 -5.56 33.43
C ILE A 715 14.40 -6.94 33.66
N GLY A 716 13.40 -7.26 32.84
CA GLY A 716 12.63 -8.51 32.91
C GLY A 716 11.62 -8.59 34.06
N GLN A 717 11.61 -7.63 35.00
CA GLN A 717 10.64 -7.65 36.09
C GLN A 717 9.21 -7.42 35.55
N LYS A 718 8.30 -8.36 35.85
CA LYS A 718 6.89 -8.28 35.47
C LYS A 718 6.04 -7.67 36.58
N LYS A 719 5.13 -6.75 36.25
CA LYS A 719 4.13 -6.19 37.18
C LYS A 719 2.71 -6.32 36.61
N ARG A 720 1.75 -6.68 37.47
CA ARG A 720 0.34 -6.83 37.13
C ARG A 720 -0.46 -5.60 37.54
N PHE A 721 -1.38 -5.16 36.69
CA PHE A 721 -2.34 -4.10 37.01
C PHE A 721 -3.74 -4.39 36.45
N LYS A 722 -4.72 -3.64 36.93
CA LYS A 722 -6.13 -3.74 36.54
C LYS A 722 -6.60 -2.41 35.95
N ILE A 723 -7.12 -2.41 34.73
CA ILE A 723 -7.83 -1.26 34.15
C ILE A 723 -9.33 -1.42 34.45
N VAL A 724 -9.89 -0.48 35.21
CA VAL A 724 -11.31 -0.42 35.55
C VAL A 724 -11.98 0.59 34.63
N ILE A 725 -12.90 0.10 33.79
CA ILE A 725 -13.70 0.91 32.86
C ILE A 725 -15.12 0.96 33.40
N ARG A 726 -15.72 2.15 33.51
CA ARG A 726 -17.11 2.35 33.98
C ARG A 726 -17.84 3.35 33.10
N ALA A 727 -19.09 3.04 32.74
CA ALA A 727 -20.05 4.00 32.18
C ALA A 727 -20.46 5.03 33.24
N ARG A 728 -20.71 6.29 32.85
CA ARG A 728 -21.12 7.37 33.76
C ARG A 728 -22.64 7.50 33.83
N ARG A 729 -23.24 7.30 35.01
CA ARG A 729 -24.70 7.30 35.23
C ARG A 729 -25.43 8.61 34.87
N HIS A 730 -24.77 9.76 34.95
CA HIS A 730 -25.41 11.08 34.70
C HIS A 730 -25.11 11.69 33.32
N LYS A 731 -24.51 10.94 32.39
CA LYS A 731 -24.42 11.31 30.97
C LYS A 731 -24.98 10.21 30.06
N MET A 732 -26.12 9.64 30.47
CA MET A 732 -26.96 8.81 29.59
C MET A 732 -27.98 9.62 28.77
N MET A 733 -27.93 10.96 28.86
CA MET A 733 -28.32 11.86 27.76
C MET A 733 -27.18 11.86 26.71
N MET A 734 -27.00 10.71 26.07
CA MET A 734 -26.30 10.59 24.79
C MET A 734 -27.35 10.87 23.71
N ASN A 735 -26.98 11.59 22.65
CA ASN A 735 -27.91 11.87 21.57
C ASN A 735 -28.38 10.55 20.92
N ALA A 736 -29.55 10.54 20.27
CA ALA A 736 -30.06 9.34 19.61
C ALA A 736 -29.06 8.75 18.59
N SER A 737 -28.27 9.62 17.96
CA SER A 737 -27.17 9.28 17.03
C SER A 737 -25.94 8.64 17.68
N GLU A 738 -25.72 8.79 19.00
CA GLU A 738 -24.57 8.19 19.71
C GLU A 738 -24.87 6.77 20.24
N LYS A 739 -26.14 6.35 20.27
CA LYS A 739 -26.51 4.99 20.68
C LYS A 739 -26.12 3.98 19.60
N GLY A 740 -25.46 2.89 20.01
CA GLY A 740 -24.98 1.85 19.09
C GLY A 740 -23.64 2.14 18.41
N GLN A 741 -23.02 3.30 18.64
CA GLN A 741 -21.72 3.65 18.04
C GLN A 741 -20.51 3.26 18.90
N TYR A 742 -19.36 3.05 18.24
CA TYR A 742 -18.10 2.77 18.91
C TYR A 742 -17.47 4.02 19.54
N GLN A 743 -17.20 3.97 20.85
CA GLN A 743 -16.56 5.07 21.58
C GLN A 743 -15.07 4.82 21.82
N PHE A 744 -14.22 5.80 21.47
CA PHE A 744 -12.76 5.65 21.48
C PHE A 744 -12.02 6.50 22.52
N GLY A 745 -10.92 5.98 23.05
CA GLY A 745 -10.05 6.66 24.01
C GLY A 745 -8.66 6.04 24.11
N TRP A 746 -7.82 6.53 25.02
CA TRP A 746 -6.48 5.97 25.25
C TRP A 746 -6.03 6.00 26.70
N PHE A 747 -5.08 5.14 27.06
CA PHE A 747 -4.30 5.25 28.31
C PHE A 747 -2.79 5.10 28.06
N LYS A 748 -1.96 5.59 28.99
CA LYS A 748 -0.50 5.54 28.89
C LYS A 748 0.18 5.42 30.25
N TRP A 749 1.39 4.87 30.24
CA TRP A 749 2.33 4.84 31.36
C TRP A 749 3.49 5.78 31.04
N THR A 750 3.95 6.59 31.98
CA THR A 750 5.08 7.50 31.74
C THR A 750 5.99 7.53 32.95
N ASP A 751 7.28 7.30 32.74
CA ASP A 751 8.35 7.61 33.69
C ASP A 751 8.91 9.03 33.38
N ASN A 752 10.18 9.28 33.71
CA ASN A 752 10.86 10.56 33.42
C ASN A 752 11.61 10.60 32.06
N TYR A 753 11.75 9.47 31.34
CA TYR A 753 12.57 9.33 30.13
C TYR A 753 11.78 8.72 28.96
N HIS A 754 11.08 7.61 29.20
CA HIS A 754 10.15 6.90 28.32
C HIS A 754 8.71 7.40 28.48
N ALA A 755 8.27 8.18 27.50
CA ALA A 755 6.85 8.36 27.27
C ALA A 755 6.28 7.16 26.47
N MET A 756 5.98 6.04 27.13
CA MET A 756 5.05 5.04 26.56
C MET A 756 3.75 5.78 26.20
N ARG A 757 3.24 5.65 24.98
CA ARG A 757 2.17 6.53 24.48
C ARG A 757 1.02 5.74 23.87
N ARG A 758 -0.11 5.78 24.59
CA ARG A 758 -1.49 5.63 24.08
C ARG A 758 -1.86 4.23 23.58
N VAL A 759 -2.24 3.36 24.53
CA VAL A 759 -3.02 2.16 24.27
C VAL A 759 -4.47 2.55 23.92
N SER A 760 -4.91 2.24 22.69
CA SER A 760 -6.27 2.50 22.17
C SER A 760 -7.36 1.66 22.85
N LEU A 761 -8.56 2.24 22.99
CA LEU A 761 -9.74 1.65 23.64
C LEU A 761 -11.01 1.79 22.78
N SER A 762 -11.86 0.76 22.63
CA SER A 762 -13.13 0.81 21.86
C SER A 762 -14.33 0.04 22.50
N LEU A 763 -15.58 0.49 22.28
CA LEU A 763 -16.81 0.04 23.00
C LEU A 763 -18.12 0.11 22.15
N LEU A 764 -18.91 -0.98 21.97
CA LEU A 764 -20.16 -1.08 21.12
C LEU A 764 -21.45 -1.50 21.88
N LEU A 765 -22.66 -1.42 21.27
CA LEU A 765 -23.97 -1.96 21.72
C LEU A 765 -24.89 -2.54 20.58
N PHE A 766 -25.16 -3.87 20.55
CA PHE A 766 -26.23 -4.71 19.85
C PHE A 766 -26.63 -4.45 18.35
N LEU A 767 -27.21 -5.36 17.51
CA LEU A 767 -28.14 -6.53 17.63
C LEU A 767 -27.90 -7.62 16.50
N VAL A 768 -28.59 -8.79 16.49
CA VAL A 768 -28.35 -9.99 15.61
C VAL A 768 -29.67 -10.73 15.23
N PRO A 769 -29.77 -11.39 14.04
CA PRO A 769 -30.16 -12.83 13.96
C PRO A 769 -29.44 -13.67 12.85
N LEU A 770 -29.60 -15.01 12.87
CA LEU A 770 -29.05 -16.02 11.93
C LEU A 770 -30.14 -16.69 11.06
N LEU A 771 -29.77 -17.30 9.92
CA LEU A 771 -29.86 -18.75 9.60
C LEU A 771 -29.48 -19.08 8.13
N ALA A 772 -29.01 -20.31 7.87
CA ALA A 772 -28.85 -20.88 6.51
C ALA A 772 -28.81 -22.43 6.55
N SER A 773 -29.14 -23.10 5.43
CA SER A 773 -29.05 -24.56 5.23
C SER A 773 -28.47 -24.89 3.83
N CYS A 774 -28.11 -26.16 3.58
CA CYS A 774 -27.13 -26.57 2.55
C CYS A 774 -27.62 -27.71 1.62
N ALA A 775 -26.91 -27.93 0.50
CA ALA A 775 -27.05 -29.08 -0.40
C ALA A 775 -25.68 -29.74 -0.70
N LYS A 776 -25.70 -31.00 -1.18
CA LYS A 776 -24.55 -31.94 -1.17
C LYS A 776 -23.73 -31.96 -2.48
N GLU A 777 -22.40 -32.08 -2.35
CA GLU A 777 -21.46 -32.46 -3.42
C GLU A 777 -20.14 -32.98 -2.81
N LYS A 778 -19.38 -33.85 -3.50
CA LYS A 778 -18.05 -34.33 -3.04
C LYS A 778 -17.04 -33.18 -3.07
N GLN A 779 -16.22 -33.02 -2.02
CA GLN A 779 -15.38 -31.84 -1.80
C GLN A 779 -14.04 -32.19 -1.15
N VAL A 780 -13.06 -31.30 -1.27
CA VAL A 780 -11.78 -31.45 -0.55
C VAL A 780 -11.98 -31.06 0.92
N TYR A 781 -11.45 -31.87 1.82
CA TYR A 781 -11.44 -31.65 3.26
C TYR A 781 -10.01 -31.74 3.80
N ILE A 782 -9.69 -30.86 4.74
CA ILE A 782 -8.45 -30.91 5.53
C ILE A 782 -8.79 -31.60 6.86
N VAL A 783 -8.03 -32.66 7.16
CA VAL A 783 -8.10 -33.49 8.36
C VAL A 783 -6.86 -33.18 9.18
N TYR A 784 -7.02 -32.51 10.31
CA TYR A 784 -5.93 -32.09 11.17
C TYR A 784 -5.85 -32.98 12.42
N PHE A 785 -4.63 -33.42 12.79
CA PHE A 785 -4.34 -34.28 13.94
C PHE A 785 -3.54 -33.57 15.06
N GLY A 786 -3.17 -32.30 14.89
CA GLY A 786 -2.36 -31.55 15.86
C GLY A 786 -0.89 -31.44 15.44
N GLU A 787 0.03 -31.58 16.40
CA GLU A 787 1.49 -31.71 16.17
C GLU A 787 1.88 -33.20 16.20
N HIS A 788 2.98 -33.59 15.55
CA HIS A 788 3.47 -34.97 15.61
C HIS A 788 3.88 -35.37 17.03
N LYS A 789 3.48 -36.57 17.46
CA LYS A 789 3.86 -37.14 18.76
C LYS A 789 5.12 -38.01 18.59
N GLY A 790 6.28 -37.40 18.81
CA GLY A 790 7.59 -38.07 18.80
C GLY A 790 8.28 -38.09 17.42
N ASP A 791 9.53 -38.54 17.40
CA ASP A 791 10.38 -38.63 16.20
C ASP A 791 10.04 -39.88 15.37
N LYS A 792 8.86 -39.89 14.75
CA LYS A 792 8.45 -40.91 13.78
C LYS A 792 9.08 -40.65 12.40
N ALA A 793 9.34 -41.72 11.64
CA ALA A 793 9.81 -41.58 10.27
C ALA A 793 8.70 -41.06 9.34
N ILE A 794 9.06 -40.32 8.29
CA ILE A 794 8.08 -39.69 7.37
C ILE A 794 7.11 -40.72 6.78
N HIS A 795 7.61 -41.88 6.35
CA HIS A 795 6.78 -42.96 5.81
C HIS A 795 5.79 -43.52 6.84
N GLU A 796 6.16 -43.65 8.11
CA GLU A 796 5.24 -44.10 9.17
C GLU A 796 4.09 -43.11 9.40
N ILE A 797 4.32 -41.81 9.13
CA ILE A 797 3.29 -40.76 9.23
C ILE A 797 2.38 -40.80 7.99
N GLU A 798 2.94 -41.02 6.79
CA GLU A 798 2.17 -41.20 5.56
C GLU A 798 1.28 -42.46 5.62
N ASP A 799 1.83 -43.59 6.10
CA ASP A 799 1.07 -44.82 6.33
C ASP A 799 -0.02 -44.63 7.40
N HIS A 800 0.26 -43.85 8.45
CA HIS A 800 -0.76 -43.48 9.45
C HIS A 800 -1.91 -42.68 8.81
N HIS A 801 -1.59 -41.69 7.97
CA HIS A 801 -2.60 -40.93 7.23
C HIS A 801 -3.41 -41.78 6.24
N HIS A 802 -2.74 -42.67 5.49
CA HIS A 802 -3.42 -43.63 4.61
C HIS A 802 -4.35 -44.56 5.37
N SER A 803 -3.96 -45.09 6.54
CA SER A 803 -4.81 -45.98 7.34
C SER A 803 -6.08 -45.29 7.85
N TYR A 804 -5.98 -44.01 8.25
CA TYR A 804 -7.15 -43.22 8.64
C TYR A 804 -8.07 -42.93 7.46
N LEU A 805 -7.53 -42.60 6.29
CA LEU A 805 -8.32 -42.37 5.08
C LEU A 805 -8.98 -43.67 4.56
N GLN A 806 -8.28 -44.79 4.62
CA GLN A 806 -8.80 -46.13 4.34
C GLN A 806 -9.95 -46.53 5.29
N SER A 807 -9.98 -46.03 6.54
CA SER A 807 -11.09 -46.31 7.47
C SER A 807 -12.44 -45.71 7.06
N VAL A 808 -12.44 -44.75 6.13
CA VAL A 808 -13.67 -44.10 5.61
C VAL A 808 -13.95 -44.34 4.14
N LYS A 809 -12.95 -44.73 3.35
CA LYS A 809 -13.02 -44.99 1.91
C LYS A 809 -13.42 -46.44 1.57
N GLU A 810 -13.84 -46.64 0.33
CA GLU A 810 -14.38 -47.94 -0.13
C GLU A 810 -13.28 -48.94 -0.50
N SER A 811 -12.08 -48.47 -0.86
CA SER A 811 -10.91 -49.31 -1.14
C SER A 811 -9.58 -48.63 -0.75
N VAL A 812 -8.48 -49.40 -0.75
CA VAL A 812 -7.13 -48.90 -0.46
C VAL A 812 -6.65 -47.97 -1.58
N GLU A 813 -6.98 -48.31 -2.82
CA GLU A 813 -6.67 -47.55 -4.03
C GLU A 813 -7.43 -46.22 -4.05
N ASP A 814 -8.70 -46.19 -3.65
CA ASP A 814 -9.50 -44.96 -3.48
C ASP A 814 -8.98 -44.09 -2.31
N ALA A 815 -8.51 -44.71 -1.22
CA ALA A 815 -7.83 -43.99 -0.14
C ALA A 815 -6.48 -43.38 -0.58
N LYS A 816 -5.74 -44.03 -1.49
CA LYS A 816 -4.48 -43.51 -2.02
C LYS A 816 -4.70 -42.41 -3.06
N SER A 817 -5.67 -42.56 -3.96
CA SER A 817 -5.96 -41.59 -5.02
C SER A 817 -6.66 -40.32 -4.53
N SER A 818 -7.43 -40.40 -3.43
CA SER A 818 -8.11 -39.24 -2.83
C SER A 818 -7.21 -38.38 -1.92
N LEU A 819 -5.99 -38.82 -1.59
CA LEU A 819 -5.04 -38.07 -0.77
C LEU A 819 -4.29 -37.02 -1.61
N LEU A 820 -4.40 -35.74 -1.26
CA LEU A 820 -3.80 -34.61 -2.00
C LEU A 820 -2.47 -34.13 -1.38
N TYR A 821 -2.44 -34.03 -0.06
CA TYR A 821 -1.28 -33.63 0.71
C TYR A 821 -1.25 -34.41 2.03
N SER A 822 -0.08 -34.91 2.39
CA SER A 822 0.23 -35.45 3.70
C SER A 822 1.15 -34.44 4.41
N TYR A 823 0.71 -33.87 5.53
CA TYR A 823 1.53 -32.95 6.33
C TYR A 823 2.38 -33.80 7.30
N THR A 824 3.64 -34.04 6.91
CA THR A 824 4.50 -35.09 7.50
C THR A 824 5.73 -34.54 8.21
N LYS A 825 5.87 -33.21 8.29
CA LYS A 825 7.07 -32.55 8.82
C LYS A 825 6.77 -31.78 10.09
N HIS A 826 7.51 -32.12 11.14
CA HIS A 826 7.96 -31.34 12.31
C HIS A 826 7.02 -30.42 13.12
N SER A 827 5.91 -29.87 12.60
CA SER A 827 5.00 -28.96 13.33
C SER A 827 3.50 -29.22 13.08
N ILE A 828 3.09 -29.68 11.90
CA ILE A 828 1.68 -29.87 11.54
C ILE A 828 1.44 -31.32 11.10
N ASN A 829 0.64 -32.06 11.88
CA ASN A 829 0.18 -33.41 11.58
C ASN A 829 -1.24 -33.36 11.00
N GLY A 830 -1.46 -33.96 9.83
CA GLY A 830 -2.73 -33.89 9.11
C GLY A 830 -2.61 -34.27 7.64
N PHE A 831 -3.73 -34.28 6.93
CA PHE A 831 -3.75 -34.39 5.48
C PHE A 831 -4.88 -33.58 4.84
N ALA A 832 -4.77 -33.32 3.54
CA ALA A 832 -5.89 -32.89 2.69
C ALA A 832 -6.30 -34.05 1.79
N ALA A 833 -7.60 -34.35 1.73
CA ALA A 833 -8.14 -35.41 0.89
C ALA A 833 -9.53 -35.06 0.34
N GLU A 834 -9.91 -35.67 -0.78
CA GLU A 834 -11.25 -35.54 -1.37
C GLU A 834 -12.25 -36.49 -0.69
N LEU A 835 -13.27 -35.95 -0.02
CA LEU A 835 -14.23 -36.70 0.79
C LEU A 835 -15.68 -36.33 0.47
N THR A 836 -16.61 -37.26 0.68
CA THR A 836 -18.02 -36.88 0.93
C THR A 836 -18.17 -36.21 2.30
N HIS A 837 -19.28 -35.49 2.51
CA HIS A 837 -19.63 -34.94 3.82
C HIS A 837 -19.75 -36.03 4.90
N ASP A 838 -20.24 -37.21 4.54
CA ASP A 838 -20.39 -38.36 5.44
C ASP A 838 -19.02 -38.99 5.79
N GLU A 839 -18.11 -39.14 4.81
CA GLU A 839 -16.70 -39.53 5.06
C GLU A 839 -15.99 -38.55 5.99
N ALA A 840 -16.11 -37.24 5.74
CA ALA A 840 -15.55 -36.19 6.59
C ALA A 840 -16.13 -36.24 8.02
N SER A 841 -17.45 -36.42 8.14
CA SER A 841 -18.14 -36.56 9.44
C SER A 841 -17.83 -37.86 10.17
N ARG A 842 -17.37 -38.90 9.46
CA ARG A 842 -16.85 -40.15 10.05
C ARG A 842 -15.44 -39.94 10.58
N LEU A 843 -14.57 -39.25 9.82
CA LEU A 843 -13.22 -38.88 10.29
C LEU A 843 -13.26 -37.97 11.52
N GLU A 844 -14.15 -36.98 11.57
CA GLU A 844 -14.28 -36.05 12.71
C GLU A 844 -14.60 -36.76 14.04
N LYS A 845 -15.19 -37.96 13.98
CA LYS A 845 -15.52 -38.78 15.16
C LYS A 845 -14.35 -39.65 15.64
N LEU A 846 -13.24 -39.70 14.90
CA LEU A 846 -12.07 -40.51 15.27
C LEU A 846 -11.23 -39.81 16.35
N LYS A 847 -10.84 -40.57 17.36
CA LYS A 847 -10.27 -40.08 18.63
C LYS A 847 -8.98 -39.25 18.52
N GLU A 848 -8.25 -39.34 17.42
CA GLU A 848 -7.04 -38.54 17.17
C GLU A 848 -7.27 -37.34 16.25
N VAL A 849 -8.39 -37.27 15.54
CA VAL A 849 -8.71 -36.17 14.64
C VAL A 849 -9.14 -34.95 15.46
N VAL A 850 -8.43 -33.84 15.25
CA VAL A 850 -8.62 -32.58 15.98
C VAL A 850 -9.73 -31.73 15.34
N SER A 851 -9.78 -31.74 14.01
CA SER A 851 -10.82 -31.09 13.22
C SER A 851 -10.81 -31.61 11.79
N VAL A 852 -11.99 -31.80 11.21
CA VAL A 852 -12.15 -31.99 9.76
C VAL A 852 -12.90 -30.79 9.21
N PHE A 853 -12.35 -30.10 8.22
CA PHE A 853 -12.98 -28.93 7.64
C PHE A 853 -12.85 -28.89 6.13
N LYS A 854 -13.95 -28.51 5.48
CA LYS A 854 -14.05 -28.39 4.02
C LYS A 854 -13.10 -27.30 3.51
N SER A 855 -12.13 -27.67 2.66
CA SER A 855 -11.54 -26.74 1.72
C SER A 855 -12.65 -26.34 0.74
N ASN A 856 -13.00 -25.06 0.71
CA ASN A 856 -14.09 -24.58 -0.12
C ASN A 856 -13.50 -23.97 -1.40
N PRO A 857 -13.68 -24.57 -2.58
CA PRO A 857 -13.16 -24.02 -3.84
C PRO A 857 -13.61 -22.57 -4.13
N ARG A 858 -14.76 -22.13 -3.57
CA ARG A 858 -15.20 -20.72 -3.69
C ARG A 858 -14.47 -19.74 -2.75
N LYS A 859 -13.65 -20.21 -1.79
CA LYS A 859 -12.82 -19.38 -0.90
C LYS A 859 -11.46 -19.13 -1.54
N ILE A 860 -11.33 -18.03 -2.25
CA ILE A 860 -10.08 -17.62 -2.89
C ILE A 860 -9.44 -16.50 -2.06
N TYR A 861 -8.31 -16.77 -1.39
CA TYR A 861 -7.49 -15.69 -0.84
C TYR A 861 -6.84 -14.95 -2.03
N ARG A 862 -6.74 -13.62 -1.94
CA ARG A 862 -6.15 -12.79 -2.99
C ARG A 862 -4.98 -11.98 -2.45
N THR A 863 -4.01 -11.70 -3.31
CA THR A 863 -3.05 -10.61 -3.10
C THR A 863 -3.82 -9.29 -2.95
N HIS A 864 -3.58 -8.52 -1.89
CA HIS A 864 -4.51 -7.42 -1.57
C HIS A 864 -4.46 -6.22 -2.53
N THR A 865 -3.41 -6.03 -3.34
CA THR A 865 -3.26 -4.84 -4.20
C THR A 865 -4.18 -4.77 -5.42
N THR A 866 -4.77 -5.88 -5.87
CA THR A 866 -5.37 -5.93 -7.23
C THR A 866 -6.79 -5.38 -7.34
N ARG A 867 -7.24 -4.55 -6.38
CA ARG A 867 -8.59 -3.96 -6.34
C ARG A 867 -8.67 -2.46 -6.64
N SER A 868 -7.62 -1.86 -7.20
CA SER A 868 -7.71 -0.48 -7.71
C SER A 868 -8.86 -0.27 -8.71
N TRP A 869 -9.36 -1.33 -9.36
CA TRP A 869 -10.46 -1.30 -10.33
C TRP A 869 -11.84 -1.67 -9.77
N GLU A 870 -11.96 -2.66 -8.88
CA GLU A 870 -13.23 -2.94 -8.18
C GLU A 870 -13.61 -1.82 -7.19
N PHE A 871 -12.63 -1.05 -6.69
CA PHE A 871 -12.85 0.20 -5.95
C PHE A 871 -13.52 1.31 -6.81
N VAL A 872 -13.52 1.17 -8.14
CA VAL A 872 -14.12 2.09 -9.13
C VAL A 872 -15.45 1.56 -9.68
N GLY A 873 -15.99 0.46 -9.14
CA GLY A 873 -17.28 -0.10 -9.58
C GLY A 873 -17.24 -1.02 -10.81
N LEU A 874 -16.05 -1.34 -11.33
CA LEU A 874 -15.90 -2.27 -12.46
C LEU A 874 -16.22 -3.72 -12.03
N LYS A 875 -17.36 -4.23 -12.50
CA LYS A 875 -17.64 -5.65 -12.71
C LYS A 875 -18.10 -5.83 -14.16
N ASP A 876 -17.56 -6.82 -14.86
CA ASP A 876 -18.21 -7.33 -16.07
C ASP A 876 -19.39 -8.23 -15.66
N GLU A 877 -20.52 -8.18 -16.39
CA GLU A 877 -21.71 -9.01 -16.11
C GLU A 877 -21.62 -10.45 -16.64
N GLU A 878 -20.51 -10.85 -17.24
CA GLU A 878 -20.28 -12.23 -17.70
C GLU A 878 -19.62 -13.08 -16.59
N GLY A 879 -20.43 -13.46 -15.59
CA GLY A 879 -19.92 -14.18 -14.43
C GLY A 879 -20.96 -14.83 -13.51
N ASP A 880 -22.17 -15.14 -14.01
CA ASP A 880 -23.12 -15.99 -13.26
C ASP A 880 -23.17 -17.41 -13.85
N TYR A 881 -22.82 -18.39 -13.03
CA TYR A 881 -22.87 -19.81 -13.39
C TYR A 881 -24.33 -20.28 -13.37
N ARG A 882 -24.99 -20.24 -14.54
CA ARG A 882 -26.30 -20.89 -14.70
C ARG A 882 -26.17 -22.40 -14.49
N GLY A 883 -26.81 -22.89 -13.44
CA GLY A 883 -27.14 -24.30 -13.26
C GLY A 883 -28.56 -24.43 -12.70
N GLY A 884 -29.49 -24.93 -13.52
CA GLY A 884 -30.87 -25.24 -13.11
C GLY A 884 -31.93 -24.26 -13.66
N GLU A 885 -32.90 -24.81 -14.39
CA GLU A 885 -34.10 -24.11 -14.86
C GLU A 885 -35.12 -23.90 -13.72
N GLY A 886 -35.96 -22.87 -13.84
CA GLY A 886 -37.05 -22.61 -12.89
C GLY A 886 -37.85 -21.34 -13.25
N ASP A 887 -39.05 -21.53 -13.79
CA ASP A 887 -39.98 -20.48 -14.24
C ASP A 887 -40.51 -19.63 -13.07
N TYR A 888 -40.53 -18.29 -13.21
CA TYR A 888 -41.57 -17.43 -12.64
C TYR A 888 -41.67 -16.08 -13.36
N ARG A 889 -42.91 -15.63 -13.60
CA ARG A 889 -43.25 -14.44 -14.41
C ARG A 889 -43.49 -13.15 -13.60
N ARG A 890 -43.30 -12.01 -14.31
CA ARG A 890 -44.12 -10.75 -14.33
C ARG A 890 -43.85 -9.57 -13.37
N HIS A 891 -44.05 -8.38 -13.98
CA HIS A 891 -44.32 -7.02 -13.43
C HIS A 891 -43.13 -6.21 -12.84
N SER A 892 -42.94 -4.91 -13.11
CA SER A 892 -43.49 -4.00 -14.15
C SER A 892 -42.68 -2.68 -14.25
N ASN A 893 -42.76 -2.01 -15.40
CA ASN A 893 -42.14 -0.73 -15.83
C ASN A 893 -42.38 0.50 -14.89
N ASP A 894 -41.80 1.69 -15.06
CA ASP A 894 -41.03 2.38 -16.14
C ASP A 894 -40.16 3.53 -15.49
N VAL A 895 -39.20 4.25 -16.12
CA VAL A 895 -39.39 5.63 -16.68
C VAL A 895 -38.07 6.37 -17.06
N ASN A 896 -38.20 7.48 -17.83
CA ASN A 896 -37.23 8.57 -18.04
C ASN A 896 -37.89 9.97 -17.89
N ASP A 897 -37.09 11.01 -17.58
CA ASP A 897 -37.24 12.31 -18.26
C ASP A 897 -35.91 13.12 -18.30
N GLN A 898 -35.86 14.18 -19.12
CA GLN A 898 -34.74 15.10 -19.43
C GLN A 898 -33.76 14.71 -20.56
N PHE A 899 -34.23 14.78 -21.81
CA PHE A 899 -33.38 15.04 -22.98
C PHE A 899 -34.00 16.09 -23.91
N HIS A 900 -33.35 17.25 -24.11
CA HIS A 900 -33.69 18.14 -25.24
C HIS A 900 -32.61 19.10 -25.80
N VAL A 901 -31.32 18.95 -25.44
CA VAL A 901 -30.26 19.89 -25.89
C VAL A 901 -29.28 19.30 -26.93
N GLY A 902 -29.03 17.98 -26.94
CA GLY A 902 -27.94 17.37 -27.71
C GLY A 902 -28.04 17.40 -29.25
N ARG A 903 -29.22 17.61 -29.85
CA ARG A 903 -29.39 17.50 -31.33
C ARG A 903 -28.67 18.58 -32.15
N LYS A 904 -28.21 19.68 -31.55
CA LYS A 904 -27.41 20.71 -32.26
C LYS A 904 -25.92 20.34 -32.42
N PHE A 905 -25.38 19.44 -31.61
CA PHE A 905 -23.95 19.08 -31.64
C PHE A 905 -23.58 18.21 -32.85
N LEU A 906 -24.44 17.23 -33.17
CA LEU A 906 -24.23 16.22 -34.21
C LEU A 906 -24.13 16.73 -35.66
N LYS A 907 -24.32 18.04 -35.91
CA LYS A 907 -24.18 18.63 -37.25
C LYS A 907 -22.82 19.30 -37.53
N LYS A 908 -21.89 19.37 -36.57
CA LYS A 908 -20.60 20.08 -36.78
C LYS A 908 -19.31 19.38 -36.30
N ALA A 909 -19.38 18.30 -35.53
CA ALA A 909 -18.19 17.55 -35.12
C ALA A 909 -17.67 16.59 -36.22
N LYS A 910 -17.05 17.14 -37.27
CA LYS A 910 -16.22 16.39 -38.24
C LYS A 910 -14.78 16.90 -38.22
N GLN A 911 -14.05 16.56 -37.16
CA GLN A 911 -12.57 16.52 -37.10
C GLN A 911 -12.17 15.87 -35.76
N GLY A 912 -11.35 14.84 -35.81
CA GLY A 912 -11.00 14.03 -34.64
C GLY A 912 -9.82 14.59 -33.85
N GLU A 913 -10.00 14.72 -32.54
CA GLU A 913 -9.04 14.75 -31.43
C GLU A 913 -9.87 15.08 -30.18
N GLY A 914 -9.70 14.41 -29.03
CA GLY A 914 -10.57 14.66 -27.87
C GLY A 914 -10.08 14.08 -26.53
N VAL A 915 -10.39 14.77 -25.45
CA VAL A 915 -10.08 14.48 -24.03
C VAL A 915 -11.38 14.08 -23.35
N ILE A 916 -11.42 12.89 -22.77
CA ILE A 916 -12.63 12.37 -22.12
C ILE A 916 -12.59 12.68 -20.62
N VAL A 917 -13.67 13.27 -20.09
CA VAL A 917 -13.91 13.39 -18.64
C VAL A 917 -14.94 12.36 -18.20
N GLY A 918 -14.51 11.47 -17.31
CA GLY A 918 -15.40 10.58 -16.56
C GLY A 918 -15.75 11.15 -15.19
N VAL A 919 -16.99 10.99 -14.76
CA VAL A 919 -17.53 11.49 -13.49
C VAL A 919 -17.99 10.31 -12.64
N ILE A 920 -17.58 10.29 -11.37
CA ILE A 920 -18.08 9.34 -10.37
C ILE A 920 -18.85 10.12 -9.31
N ASP A 921 -20.17 10.17 -9.46
CA ASP A 921 -21.07 10.59 -8.40
C ASP A 921 -21.46 9.36 -7.55
N ASN A 922 -21.58 9.55 -6.24
CA ASN A 922 -21.98 8.54 -5.26
C ASN A 922 -22.74 9.19 -4.08
N GLY A 923 -23.72 10.05 -4.39
CA GLY A 923 -24.77 10.44 -3.46
C GLY A 923 -25.81 9.32 -3.24
N VAL A 924 -26.34 9.20 -2.01
CA VAL A 924 -27.35 8.19 -1.63
C VAL A 924 -28.66 8.88 -1.23
N CYS A 925 -29.80 8.53 -1.85
CA CYS A 925 -31.14 8.32 -1.23
C CYS A 925 -32.32 8.36 -2.23
N GLY A 926 -33.40 7.62 -1.92
CA GLY A 926 -34.78 7.97 -2.32
C GLY A 926 -35.45 7.13 -3.43
N GLN A 927 -36.72 6.77 -3.24
CA GLN A 927 -37.58 6.09 -4.23
C GLN A 927 -38.57 7.05 -4.92
N ASN A 928 -39.06 6.65 -6.11
CA ASN A 928 -40.46 6.68 -6.62
C ASN A 928 -40.82 7.44 -7.93
N GLN A 929 -41.44 6.64 -8.84
CA GLN A 929 -42.55 6.91 -9.79
C GLN A 929 -42.39 7.75 -11.11
N GLY A 930 -42.83 7.17 -12.24
CA GLY A 930 -43.99 7.74 -12.98
C GLY A 930 -44.12 7.72 -14.53
N VAL A 931 -44.55 6.59 -15.16
CA VAL A 931 -45.22 6.42 -16.51
C VAL A 931 -44.50 6.72 -17.88
N SER A 932 -44.80 5.87 -18.89
CA SER A 932 -44.13 5.58 -20.18
C SER A 932 -44.55 6.35 -21.46
N VAL A 933 -43.88 6.10 -22.64
CA VAL A 933 -44.46 5.55 -23.91
C VAL A 933 -43.49 5.58 -25.15
N THR A 934 -43.64 4.57 -26.03
CA THR A 934 -43.01 4.15 -27.34
C THR A 934 -42.76 5.22 -28.45
N LYS A 935 -42.01 5.05 -29.58
CA LYS A 935 -41.92 3.90 -30.54
C LYS A 935 -40.85 4.04 -31.69
N GLU A 936 -40.26 2.90 -32.10
CA GLU A 936 -39.60 2.38 -33.36
C GLU A 936 -39.11 3.21 -34.60
N TRP A 937 -38.12 2.59 -35.32
CA TRP A 937 -37.84 2.49 -36.80
C TRP A 937 -36.54 3.06 -37.43
N GLY A 938 -35.81 2.21 -38.21
CA GLY A 938 -35.13 2.61 -39.48
C GLY A 938 -33.58 2.49 -39.58
N PRO A 939 -32.97 1.82 -40.61
CA PRO A 939 -31.53 1.54 -40.66
C PRO A 939 -30.68 2.18 -41.82
N ILE A 940 -29.38 2.41 -41.56
CA ILE A 940 -28.13 2.06 -42.33
C ILE A 940 -28.17 2.22 -43.89
N PRO A 941 -27.24 2.96 -44.58
CA PRO A 941 -25.88 2.41 -44.85
C PRO A 941 -24.64 3.32 -45.11
N LYS A 942 -23.47 2.70 -44.85
CA LYS A 942 -22.07 2.79 -45.37
C LYS A 942 -21.68 3.79 -46.48
N ILE A 943 -20.40 4.26 -46.46
CA ILE A 943 -19.36 4.03 -47.52
C ILE A 943 -17.96 4.67 -47.24
N MET A 944 -16.90 3.86 -47.50
CA MET A 944 -15.48 4.09 -47.88
C MET A 944 -14.41 4.86 -47.07
N GLU A 945 -13.16 4.43 -47.35
CA GLU A 945 -11.86 4.69 -46.70
C GLU A 945 -11.01 5.78 -47.41
N ARG A 946 -9.98 6.33 -46.73
CA ARG A 946 -8.57 6.46 -47.19
C ARG A 946 -7.64 7.32 -46.27
N ASN A 947 -6.61 6.67 -45.73
CA ASN A 947 -5.19 7.06 -45.51
C ASN A 947 -4.69 8.45 -44.98
N LEU A 948 -3.66 8.37 -44.10
CA LEU A 948 -2.65 9.38 -43.63
C LEU A 948 -3.07 10.41 -42.52
N PRO A 949 -2.13 10.99 -41.71
CA PRO A 949 -1.11 10.34 -40.87
C PRO A 949 -0.93 10.94 -39.42
N ASN A 950 -0.29 10.17 -38.51
CA ASN A 950 0.42 10.59 -37.27
C ASN A 950 -0.15 11.73 -36.36
N ARG A 951 -1.10 11.47 -35.43
CA ARG A 951 -1.46 12.41 -34.31
C ARG A 951 -1.81 11.70 -32.97
N LYS A 952 -1.59 12.40 -31.84
CA LYS A 952 -1.60 11.90 -30.43
C LYS A 952 -2.83 12.39 -29.64
N ILE A 953 -3.42 11.57 -28.74
CA ILE A 953 -4.66 11.87 -27.97
C ILE A 953 -4.55 11.44 -26.47
N ILE A 954 -5.48 11.89 -25.60
CA ILE A 954 -5.40 12.08 -24.13
C ILE A 954 -6.72 11.61 -23.44
N GLY A 955 -6.72 11.23 -22.15
CA GLY A 955 -7.95 10.82 -21.43
C GLY A 955 -7.79 10.69 -19.91
N ALA A 956 -8.87 10.93 -19.13
CA ALA A 956 -8.80 11.03 -17.67
C ALA A 956 -9.40 9.83 -16.91
N ARG A 957 -8.85 9.52 -15.72
CA ARG A 957 -9.41 8.60 -14.70
C ARG A 957 -9.14 9.14 -13.28
N TYR A 958 -9.90 8.63 -12.30
CA TYR A 958 -10.17 9.26 -11.00
C TYR A 958 -9.58 8.50 -9.79
N TYR A 959 -9.24 9.25 -8.73
CA TYR A 959 -9.04 8.77 -7.37
C TYR A 959 -9.78 9.70 -6.39
N ALA A 960 -10.39 9.15 -5.33
CA ALA A 960 -11.35 9.86 -4.49
C ALA A 960 -10.74 10.53 -3.24
N ARG A 961 -11.02 11.84 -3.07
CA ARG A 961 -11.05 12.55 -1.77
C ARG A 961 -12.45 13.14 -1.60
N GLY A 962 -13.13 12.78 -0.51
CA GLY A 962 -14.49 13.27 -0.20
C GLY A 962 -14.46 14.41 0.81
N TYR A 963 -15.11 15.53 0.48
CA TYR A 963 -15.31 16.66 1.39
C TYR A 963 -16.68 17.30 1.11
N GLU A 964 -17.50 17.41 2.16
CA GLU A 964 -18.63 18.34 2.20
C GLU A 964 -18.63 19.12 3.52
N ARG A 965 -18.96 20.41 3.44
CA ARG A 965 -19.30 21.29 4.55
C ARG A 965 -20.19 22.43 4.04
N TYR A 966 -21.01 22.97 4.95
CA TYR A 966 -22.10 23.94 4.71
C TYR A 966 -23.30 23.28 4.01
N TYR A 967 -24.53 23.30 4.54
CA TYR A 967 -25.18 24.36 5.33
C TYR A 967 -25.82 23.92 6.68
N GLY A 968 -26.26 24.93 7.44
CA GLY A 968 -27.05 24.81 8.67
C GLY A 968 -28.56 24.62 8.43
N PRO A 969 -29.38 24.75 9.49
CA PRO A 969 -30.63 24.00 9.62
C PRO A 969 -31.84 24.65 8.93
N PHE A 970 -32.71 23.80 8.37
CA PHE A 970 -34.12 24.12 8.17
C PHE A 970 -35.00 22.97 8.67
N ASP A 971 -35.92 23.33 9.57
CA ASP A 971 -37.09 22.56 9.98
C ASP A 971 -38.20 22.79 8.94
N CYS A 972 -38.88 21.74 8.51
CA CYS A 972 -40.31 21.83 8.19
C CYS A 972 -40.95 20.44 8.14
N ARG A 973 -42.13 20.34 8.76
CA ARG A 973 -42.93 19.12 8.91
C ARG A 973 -43.81 18.87 7.68
N SER A 974 -43.89 17.62 7.24
CA SER A 974 -45.15 16.90 6.94
C SER A 974 -44.84 15.47 6.51
#